data_AF-B9D4S7-F1
#
_entry.id   AF-B9D4S7-F1
#
_cell.length_a   1.000
_cell.length_b   1.000
_cell.length_c   1.000
_cell.angle_alpha   90.00
_cell.angle_beta   90.00
_cell.angle_gamma   90.00
#
_symmetry.space_group_name_H-M   'P 1'
#
loop_
_entity.id
_entity.type
_entity.pdbx_description
1 polymer ?
#
loop_
_entity_poly.entity_id
_entity_poly.type
_entity_poly.pdbx_seq_one_letter_code
_entity_poly.pdbx_strand_id
1 'polypeptide(L)'
;MTKKKEDKCLKPHGLQKKGGKEDQALKNELGESVASIANPIFKKNLQALFQQDEILAARLWGMEGMKGYDVFIGKDPIDINIINNKTLKYVYENPVKDVKEALENIEKEYKRYPIMYFYGLGNGIFYKALLKNETHQKIVVVEPEVEIIYAVLNLVDLSQELLSERLIIFFSEFTTYSQFYYIVSKPEFTPYAKTYNLHVHTRFYDDFNDDLIKINKNFAKAVSQTVIVHGNSIDDMLIGIKHHIEHIPEMVSNYCYTKLIKKRHKLIDTAIVVSTGPSLDKQLDTLKKFAPYVTVISLDASYPILLKHGIKPDYVTSIERVEATASFFKHKNKKFDENIYFIVASLTHGQTVKNILPRRLVLTMRPHQGEMAFNMPKYGYLGAGHSTANQAYQLAYVLGHKNIVLIGQDLAFAPDGKSHATGHAFAQADEYLYTVAYGGEGEVRTTYVWDKFKNQFESDIEHSNKKDVITYNCTEGGARILGCIEKPFLETMQELCKDKKTKSLPNIEKNDKKISNKDLMVAYKYIVKKIGMQTMAKEKIEKVFLEIVPKIDDIMRLRDSDKITENLLNDLLKITDKIDKTKNFLVQKRFKSSVENILQMAVYYQELELAKISVAPSDTVMQKVNKLVEWIEMHKYWLFSAAGGLNAEIEVTRKASKNLVKELKKRGLITKDEIGKAKEDFTLSI
;
A
#
# COMPACT_ATOMS: atom_id res chain seq x y z
N MET A 1 -7.83 42.92 21.18
CA MET A 1 -7.96 43.79 19.98
C MET A 1 -6.54 44.02 19.48
N THR A 2 -6.06 43.60 18.31
CA THR A 2 -6.60 43.75 16.96
C THR A 2 -5.82 42.83 16.00
N LYS A 3 -6.53 42.17 15.07
CA LYS A 3 -6.14 41.64 13.73
C LYS A 3 -4.74 41.04 13.47
N LYS A 4 -4.72 39.77 13.02
CA LYS A 4 -3.89 39.33 11.88
C LYS A 4 -4.63 38.30 11.01
N LYS A 5 -4.59 38.53 9.71
CA LYS A 5 -5.18 37.76 8.61
C LYS A 5 -4.35 36.52 8.28
N GLU A 6 -5.09 35.50 7.83
CA GLU A 6 -4.79 34.50 6.79
C GLU A 6 -3.68 33.46 7.01
N ASP A 7 -4.09 32.19 7.05
CA ASP A 7 -3.51 31.12 6.25
C ASP A 7 -4.61 30.10 5.88
N LYS A 8 -5.16 30.24 4.67
CA LYS A 8 -6.01 29.25 4.00
C LYS A 8 -5.12 28.42 3.07
N CYS A 9 -4.67 27.26 3.54
CA CYS A 9 -4.10 26.22 2.68
C CYS A 9 -4.82 24.90 2.96
N LEU A 10 -5.57 24.44 1.94
CA LEU A 10 -6.04 23.07 1.69
C LEU A 10 -6.45 22.21 2.89
N LYS A 11 -7.70 22.38 3.33
CA LYS A 11 -8.48 21.33 4.00
C LYS A 11 -9.30 20.58 2.93
N PRO A 12 -9.40 19.24 2.96
CA PRO A 12 -10.31 18.50 2.09
C PRO A 12 -11.75 18.71 2.60
N HIS A 13 -12.40 19.77 2.13
CA HIS A 13 -13.83 19.97 2.32
C HIS A 13 -14.46 20.17 0.94
N GLY A 14 -15.02 19.08 0.42
CA GLY A 14 -15.73 19.07 -0.84
C GLY A 14 -16.59 17.83 -1.11
N LEU A 15 -16.90 17.01 -0.09
CA LEU A 15 -17.79 15.84 -0.24
C LEU A 15 -18.76 15.59 0.94
N GLN A 16 -18.86 16.49 1.93
CA GLN A 16 -19.61 16.20 3.17
C GLN A 16 -20.77 17.15 3.51
N LYS A 17 -21.30 17.93 2.56
CA LYS A 17 -22.42 18.85 2.87
C LYS A 17 -23.64 18.82 1.93
N LYS A 18 -23.73 17.85 1.02
CA LYS A 18 -24.99 17.57 0.30
C LYS A 18 -25.64 16.22 0.64
N GLY A 19 -24.91 15.27 1.20
CA GLY A 19 -25.47 13.98 1.65
C GLY A 19 -26.25 14.03 2.97
N GLY A 20 -26.10 15.07 3.80
CA GLY A 20 -26.66 15.05 5.17
C GLY A 20 -28.19 15.08 5.28
N LYS A 21 -28.92 15.50 4.24
CA LYS A 21 -30.39 15.42 4.21
C LYS A 21 -30.91 14.16 3.52
N GLU A 22 -30.19 13.68 2.50
CA GLU A 22 -30.52 12.42 1.81
C GLU A 22 -30.16 11.20 2.68
N ASP A 23 -29.01 11.19 3.36
CA ASP A 23 -28.63 10.14 4.33
C ASP A 23 -29.58 10.07 5.53
N GLN A 24 -30.16 11.20 5.93
CA GLN A 24 -31.07 11.26 7.08
C GLN A 24 -32.51 10.89 6.68
N ALA A 25 -32.90 11.15 5.42
CA ALA A 25 -34.13 10.64 4.83
C ALA A 25 -34.04 9.13 4.57
N LEU A 26 -32.94 8.63 4.01
CA LEU A 26 -32.66 7.19 3.84
C LEU A 26 -32.61 6.46 5.18
N LYS A 27 -31.99 7.03 6.22
CA LYS A 27 -32.02 6.46 7.59
C LYS A 27 -33.42 6.43 8.19
N ASN A 28 -34.27 7.40 7.87
CA ASN A 28 -35.66 7.42 8.33
C ASN A 28 -36.53 6.42 7.56
N GLU A 29 -36.37 6.29 6.24
CA GLU A 29 -37.06 5.27 5.41
C GLU A 29 -36.59 3.83 5.70
N LEU A 30 -35.29 3.61 5.96
CA LEU A 30 -34.75 2.35 6.49
C LEU A 30 -35.28 2.07 7.90
N GLY A 31 -35.41 3.09 8.75
CA GLY A 31 -36.01 2.99 10.07
C GLY A 31 -37.50 2.57 10.05
N GLU A 32 -38.26 3.07 9.07
CA GLU A 32 -39.67 2.73 8.87
C GLU A 32 -39.88 1.36 8.19
N SER A 33 -39.04 0.97 7.22
CA SER A 33 -39.17 -0.33 6.54
C SER A 33 -38.77 -1.52 7.43
N VAL A 34 -37.80 -1.32 8.33
CA VAL A 34 -37.39 -2.27 9.37
C VAL A 34 -38.40 -2.31 10.54
N ALA A 35 -39.39 -1.40 10.59
CA ALA A 35 -40.44 -1.41 11.60
C ALA A 35 -41.42 -2.60 11.48
N SER A 36 -41.50 -3.22 10.29
CA SER A 36 -42.40 -4.34 9.98
C SER A 36 -41.89 -5.73 10.42
N ILE A 37 -40.64 -5.83 10.88
CA ILE A 37 -40.03 -7.11 11.29
C ILE A 37 -40.59 -7.54 12.64
N ALA A 38 -41.31 -8.67 12.66
CA ALA A 38 -41.95 -9.20 13.87
C ALA A 38 -40.96 -9.73 14.91
N ASN A 39 -39.81 -10.28 14.49
CA ASN A 39 -38.78 -10.77 15.41
C ASN A 39 -37.86 -9.61 15.90
N PRO A 40 -37.93 -9.21 17.18
CA PRO A 40 -37.14 -8.10 17.69
C PRO A 40 -35.63 -8.36 17.71
N ILE A 41 -35.21 -9.63 17.83
CA ILE A 41 -33.78 -10.02 17.79
C ILE A 41 -33.24 -9.82 16.37
N PHE A 42 -33.93 -10.38 15.38
CA PHE A 42 -33.56 -10.23 13.97
C PHE A 42 -33.50 -8.77 13.57
N LYS A 43 -34.50 -7.98 13.97
CA LYS A 43 -34.53 -6.53 13.72
C LYS A 43 -33.27 -5.81 14.21
N LYS A 44 -32.86 -6.04 15.45
CA LYS A 44 -31.65 -5.40 16.03
C LYS A 44 -30.38 -5.84 15.32
N ASN A 45 -30.23 -7.14 15.08
CA ASN A 45 -29.08 -7.70 14.37
C ASN A 45 -28.97 -7.15 12.96
N LEU A 46 -30.08 -7.11 12.23
CA LEU A 46 -30.15 -6.60 10.88
C LEU A 46 -29.80 -5.11 10.80
N GLN A 47 -30.29 -4.30 11.75
CA GLN A 47 -29.92 -2.87 11.85
C GLN A 47 -28.43 -2.66 12.10
N ALA A 48 -27.80 -3.50 12.94
CA ALA A 48 -26.36 -3.46 13.16
C ALA A 48 -25.61 -3.89 11.89
N LEU A 49 -26.04 -4.98 11.25
CA LEU A 49 -25.42 -5.51 10.04
C LEU A 49 -25.52 -4.54 8.85
N PHE A 50 -26.61 -3.79 8.71
CA PHE A 50 -26.76 -2.76 7.67
C PHE A 50 -25.64 -1.70 7.71
N GLN A 51 -25.07 -1.42 8.89
CA GLN A 51 -23.94 -0.48 9.02
C GLN A 51 -22.60 -1.08 8.60
N GLN A 52 -22.52 -2.41 8.56
CA GLN A 52 -21.30 -3.16 8.30
C GLN A 52 -21.27 -3.72 6.85
N ASP A 53 -22.37 -4.32 6.40
CA ASP A 53 -22.55 -4.94 5.08
C ASP A 53 -24.02 -4.79 4.63
N GLU A 54 -24.30 -3.72 3.88
CA GLU A 54 -25.63 -3.40 3.37
C GLU A 54 -26.17 -4.48 2.42
N ILE A 55 -25.29 -5.11 1.62
CA ILE A 55 -25.68 -6.11 0.61
C ILE A 55 -26.15 -7.38 1.31
N LEU A 56 -25.39 -7.87 2.29
CA LEU A 56 -25.78 -9.03 3.07
C LEU A 56 -27.05 -8.74 3.90
N ALA A 57 -27.15 -7.58 4.52
CA ALA A 57 -28.34 -7.19 5.28
C ALA A 57 -29.59 -7.15 4.38
N ALA A 58 -29.52 -6.53 3.20
CA ALA A 58 -30.63 -6.53 2.25
C ALA A 58 -31.00 -7.94 1.78
N ARG A 59 -30.01 -8.82 1.53
CA ARG A 59 -30.24 -10.22 1.17
C ARG A 59 -31.02 -10.96 2.25
N LEU A 60 -30.63 -10.80 3.51
CA LEU A 60 -31.28 -11.45 4.66
C LEU A 60 -32.68 -10.89 4.93
N TRP A 61 -32.87 -9.58 4.76
CA TRP A 61 -34.17 -8.94 4.92
C TRP A 61 -35.21 -9.47 3.90
N GLY A 62 -34.78 -9.71 2.66
CA GLY A 62 -35.63 -10.24 1.60
C GLY A 62 -35.95 -11.74 1.70
N MET A 63 -35.46 -12.46 2.70
CA MET A 63 -35.74 -13.89 2.87
C MET A 63 -37.11 -14.11 3.52
N GLU A 64 -37.95 -14.90 2.86
CA GLU A 64 -39.28 -15.31 3.36
C GLU A 64 -39.20 -16.42 4.42
N GLY A 65 -38.06 -17.09 4.55
CA GLY A 65 -37.82 -18.19 5.48
C GLY A 65 -36.66 -19.09 5.05
N MET A 66 -36.42 -20.16 5.80
CA MET A 66 -35.43 -21.19 5.49
C MET A 66 -36.09 -22.36 4.77
N LYS A 67 -35.38 -23.00 3.84
CA LYS A 67 -35.87 -24.15 3.07
C LYS A 67 -34.90 -25.33 3.11
N GLY A 68 -33.60 -25.05 3.13
CA GLY A 68 -32.53 -26.05 3.17
C GLY A 68 -32.18 -26.50 4.56
N TYR A 69 -32.57 -25.75 5.59
CA TYR A 69 -32.16 -25.99 6.97
C TYR A 69 -33.32 -25.90 7.97
N ASP A 70 -33.33 -26.82 8.93
CA ASP A 70 -34.22 -26.78 10.10
C ASP A 70 -33.42 -26.51 11.38
N VAL A 71 -34.05 -25.83 12.34
CA VAL A 71 -33.46 -25.47 13.64
C VAL A 71 -34.08 -26.31 14.75
N PHE A 72 -33.24 -26.88 15.61
CA PHE A 72 -33.64 -27.55 16.84
C PHE A 72 -33.20 -26.72 18.03
N ILE A 73 -34.14 -26.43 18.92
CA ILE A 73 -33.89 -25.68 20.15
C ILE A 73 -34.21 -26.60 21.32
N GLY A 74 -33.18 -26.94 22.09
CA GLY A 74 -33.28 -27.71 23.31
C GLY A 74 -33.63 -26.86 24.53
N LYS A 75 -33.40 -27.42 25.71
CA LYS A 75 -33.76 -26.77 26.99
C LYS A 75 -32.73 -25.73 27.43
N ASP A 76 -31.46 -25.91 27.06
CA ASP A 76 -30.38 -24.97 27.38
C ASP A 76 -30.31 -23.89 26.27
N PRO A 77 -30.12 -22.60 26.60
CA PRO A 77 -29.92 -21.56 25.60
C PRO A 77 -28.76 -21.81 24.60
N ILE A 78 -27.81 -22.68 24.95
CA ILE A 78 -26.68 -23.11 24.11
C ILE A 78 -27.05 -24.31 23.22
N ASP A 79 -28.12 -25.05 23.57
CA ASP A 79 -28.60 -26.24 22.86
C ASP A 79 -29.41 -25.86 21.61
N ILE A 80 -28.78 -25.11 20.71
CA ILE A 80 -29.32 -24.78 19.39
C ILE A 80 -28.49 -25.52 18.35
N ASN A 81 -29.15 -26.40 17.61
CA ASN A 81 -28.55 -27.10 16.47
C ASN A 81 -29.28 -26.76 15.17
N ILE A 82 -28.56 -26.90 14.07
CA ILE A 82 -29.07 -26.66 12.72
C ILE A 82 -28.76 -27.91 11.90
N ILE A 83 -29.76 -28.44 11.20
CA ILE A 83 -29.59 -29.60 10.29
C ILE A 83 -29.72 -29.14 8.85
N ASN A 84 -28.89 -29.69 7.97
CA ASN A 84 -29.10 -29.57 6.53
C ASN A 84 -30.12 -30.63 6.08
N ASN A 85 -31.25 -30.22 5.50
CA ASN A 85 -32.36 -31.09 5.13
C ASN A 85 -32.04 -32.03 3.96
N LYS A 86 -30.98 -31.75 3.18
CA LYS A 86 -30.53 -32.60 2.07
C LYS A 86 -29.54 -33.67 2.51
N THR A 87 -28.54 -33.29 3.31
CA THR A 87 -27.47 -34.20 3.75
C THR A 87 -27.81 -34.90 5.06
N LEU A 88 -28.82 -34.41 5.79
CA LEU A 88 -29.20 -34.83 7.14
C LEU A 88 -28.05 -34.72 8.16
N LYS A 89 -27.06 -33.87 7.87
CA LYS A 89 -25.96 -33.58 8.77
C LYS A 89 -26.31 -32.40 9.66
N TYR A 90 -26.06 -32.56 10.96
CA TYR A 90 -26.10 -31.47 11.91
C TYR A 90 -24.81 -30.66 11.88
N VAL A 91 -24.90 -29.36 12.20
CA VAL A 91 -23.74 -28.49 12.38
C VAL A 91 -22.88 -28.94 13.55
N TYR A 92 -23.53 -29.46 14.61
CA TYR A 92 -22.89 -30.00 15.81
C TYR A 92 -23.36 -31.44 16.08
N GLU A 93 -22.51 -32.29 16.64
CA GLU A 93 -22.92 -33.60 17.15
C GLU A 93 -23.66 -33.42 18.50
N ASN A 94 -23.14 -32.56 19.37
CA ASN A 94 -23.78 -32.15 20.61
C ASN A 94 -23.50 -30.65 20.86
N PRO A 95 -24.45 -29.74 20.57
CA PRO A 95 -24.19 -28.30 20.58
C PRO A 95 -23.58 -27.78 21.87
N VAL A 96 -24.08 -28.22 23.03
CA VAL A 96 -23.59 -27.76 24.35
C VAL A 96 -22.16 -28.22 24.58
N LYS A 97 -21.88 -29.51 24.32
CA LYS A 97 -20.55 -30.09 24.51
C LYS A 97 -19.55 -29.49 23.52
N ASP A 98 -19.90 -29.46 22.24
CA ASP A 98 -19.00 -29.05 21.15
C ASP A 98 -18.63 -27.57 21.24
N VAL A 99 -19.61 -26.69 21.53
CA VAL A 99 -19.34 -25.25 21.75
C VAL A 99 -18.47 -25.04 22.97
N LYS A 100 -18.71 -25.78 24.06
CA LYS A 100 -17.90 -25.67 25.28
C LYS A 100 -16.46 -26.12 25.05
N GLU A 101 -16.26 -27.27 24.41
CA GLU A 101 -14.93 -27.79 24.07
C GLU A 101 -14.19 -26.84 23.11
N ALA A 102 -14.89 -26.30 22.10
CA ALA A 102 -14.32 -25.30 21.18
C ALA A 102 -13.87 -24.03 21.93
N LEU A 103 -14.70 -23.50 22.84
CA LEU A 103 -14.33 -22.34 23.65
C LEU A 103 -13.13 -22.63 24.56
N GLU A 104 -13.09 -23.79 25.22
CA GLU A 104 -11.98 -24.18 26.08
C GLU A 104 -10.66 -24.32 25.30
N ASN A 105 -10.71 -24.93 24.12
CA ASN A 105 -9.54 -25.06 23.24
C ASN A 105 -9.04 -23.70 22.75
N ILE A 106 -9.96 -22.81 22.33
CA ILE A 106 -9.63 -21.49 21.84
C ILE A 106 -9.09 -20.59 22.96
N GLU A 107 -9.69 -20.63 24.15
CA GLU A 107 -9.21 -19.90 25.32
C GLU A 107 -7.82 -20.40 25.77
N LYS A 108 -7.53 -21.70 25.63
CA LYS A 108 -6.22 -22.25 26.00
C LYS A 108 -5.10 -21.75 25.07
N GLU A 109 -5.35 -21.70 23.77
CA GLU A 109 -4.30 -21.43 22.77
C GLU A 109 -4.29 -19.99 22.24
N TYR A 110 -5.47 -19.37 22.10
CA TYR A 110 -5.66 -18.13 21.36
C TYR A 110 -6.19 -16.96 22.19
N LYS A 111 -6.40 -17.12 23.49
CA LYS A 111 -6.92 -16.07 24.41
C LYS A 111 -6.32 -14.67 24.24
N ARG A 112 -5.09 -14.55 23.77
CA ARG A 112 -4.36 -13.28 23.64
C ARG A 112 -4.32 -12.72 22.21
N TYR A 113 -5.01 -13.33 21.26
CA TYR A 113 -4.98 -12.94 19.86
C TYR A 113 -5.92 -11.74 19.61
N PRO A 114 -5.40 -10.59 19.13
CA PRO A 114 -6.25 -9.42 18.88
C PRO A 114 -7.20 -9.58 17.71
N ILE A 115 -6.83 -10.38 16.72
CA ILE A 115 -7.64 -10.70 15.56
C ILE A 115 -7.65 -12.20 15.30
N MET A 116 -8.83 -12.75 15.00
CA MET A 116 -9.03 -14.16 14.68
C MET A 116 -9.94 -14.32 13.45
N TYR A 117 -9.74 -15.41 12.71
CA TYR A 117 -10.43 -15.69 11.45
C TYR A 117 -11.06 -17.08 11.51
N PHE A 118 -12.33 -17.17 11.16
CA PHE A 118 -13.09 -18.41 11.19
C PHE A 118 -13.83 -18.65 9.88
N TYR A 119 -14.00 -19.92 9.54
CA TYR A 119 -14.86 -20.40 8.47
C TYR A 119 -16.01 -21.20 9.10
N GLY A 120 -17.22 -20.68 8.95
CA GLY A 120 -18.45 -21.19 9.54
C GLY A 120 -18.91 -20.41 10.78
N LEU A 121 -20.18 -19.99 10.79
CA LEU A 121 -20.82 -19.27 11.90
C LEU A 121 -21.39 -20.21 12.97
N GLY A 122 -21.71 -21.45 12.59
CA GLY A 122 -22.41 -22.41 13.42
C GLY A 122 -23.72 -21.86 13.96
N ASN A 123 -23.96 -21.98 15.27
CA ASN A 123 -25.13 -21.38 15.94
C ASN A 123 -24.89 -19.95 16.46
N GLY A 124 -23.72 -19.34 16.20
CA GLY A 124 -23.38 -17.99 16.63
C GLY A 124 -23.05 -17.81 18.12
N ILE A 125 -23.40 -18.77 18.99
CA ILE A 125 -23.23 -18.66 20.45
C ILE A 125 -21.75 -18.67 20.83
N PHE A 126 -20.95 -19.50 20.14
CA PHE A 126 -19.49 -19.56 20.30
C PHE A 126 -18.86 -18.16 20.17
N TYR A 127 -19.19 -17.40 19.12
CA TYR A 127 -18.62 -16.08 18.87
C TYR A 127 -19.07 -15.03 19.89
N LYS A 128 -20.34 -15.07 20.29
CA LYS A 128 -20.85 -14.21 21.36
C LYS A 128 -20.12 -14.46 22.69
N ALA A 129 -19.88 -15.71 23.02
CA ALA A 129 -19.13 -16.08 24.22
C ALA A 129 -17.66 -15.69 24.11
N LEU A 130 -17.02 -15.94 22.96
CA LEU A 130 -15.61 -15.64 22.72
C LEU A 130 -15.32 -14.14 22.82
N LEU A 131 -16.21 -13.28 22.31
CA LEU A 131 -16.06 -11.82 22.36
C LEU A 131 -16.20 -11.19 23.76
N LYS A 132 -16.61 -11.98 24.77
CA LYS A 132 -16.51 -11.53 26.17
C LYS A 132 -15.06 -11.26 26.59
N ASN A 133 -14.09 -11.91 25.95
CA ASN A 133 -12.69 -11.57 26.10
C ASN A 133 -12.36 -10.33 25.26
N GLU A 134 -12.11 -9.20 25.94
CA GLU A 134 -11.79 -7.91 25.31
C GLU A 134 -10.46 -7.92 24.53
N THR A 135 -9.60 -8.90 24.78
CA THR A 135 -8.35 -9.05 24.02
C THR A 135 -8.65 -9.32 22.54
N HIS A 136 -9.73 -10.03 22.23
CA HIS A 136 -10.20 -10.23 20.86
C HIS A 136 -10.85 -8.94 20.35
N GLN A 137 -10.05 -8.05 19.77
CA GLN A 137 -10.51 -6.80 19.19
C GLN A 137 -11.33 -7.03 17.91
N LYS A 138 -11.07 -8.13 17.20
CA LYS A 138 -11.75 -8.48 15.95
C LYS A 138 -11.87 -9.98 15.75
N ILE A 139 -13.07 -10.44 15.42
CA ILE A 139 -13.34 -11.79 14.95
C ILE A 139 -14.00 -11.69 13.58
N VAL A 140 -13.37 -12.29 12.57
CA VAL A 140 -13.87 -12.33 11.20
C VAL A 140 -14.39 -13.74 10.93
N VAL A 141 -15.65 -13.86 10.57
CA VAL A 141 -16.33 -15.13 10.28
C VAL A 141 -16.81 -15.12 8.84
N VAL A 142 -16.43 -16.13 8.06
CA VAL A 142 -16.97 -16.34 6.71
C VAL A 142 -17.91 -17.53 6.75
N GLU A 143 -19.18 -17.31 6.45
CA GLU A 143 -20.23 -18.35 6.44
C GLU A 143 -20.63 -18.66 4.99
N PRO A 144 -20.50 -19.93 4.53
CA PRO A 144 -20.90 -20.32 3.18
C PRO A 144 -22.42 -20.43 2.96
N GLU A 145 -23.22 -20.54 4.02
CA GLU A 145 -24.66 -20.79 3.90
C GLU A 145 -25.48 -19.63 4.49
N VAL A 146 -26.14 -18.87 3.60
CA VAL A 146 -26.93 -17.69 4.01
C VAL A 146 -28.09 -18.04 4.95
N GLU A 147 -28.67 -19.25 4.82
CA GLU A 147 -29.73 -19.72 5.72
C GLU A 147 -29.22 -19.92 7.15
N ILE A 148 -27.95 -20.30 7.35
CA ILE A 148 -27.32 -20.38 8.69
C ILE A 148 -27.17 -18.96 9.27
N ILE A 149 -26.73 -17.98 8.48
CA ILE A 149 -26.67 -16.57 8.94
C ILE A 149 -28.06 -16.10 9.34
N TYR A 150 -29.07 -16.36 8.51
CA TYR A 150 -30.45 -16.00 8.77
C TYR A 150 -30.98 -16.63 10.05
N ALA A 151 -30.74 -17.94 10.27
CA ALA A 151 -31.11 -18.65 11.48
C ALA A 151 -30.49 -17.99 12.72
N VAL A 152 -29.17 -17.81 12.72
CA VAL A 152 -28.42 -17.26 13.85
C VAL A 152 -28.89 -15.85 14.20
N LEU A 153 -29.05 -14.97 13.21
CA LEU A 153 -29.49 -13.60 13.48
C LEU A 153 -30.95 -13.52 13.92
N ASN A 154 -31.77 -14.55 13.71
CA ASN A 154 -33.11 -14.64 14.28
C ASN A 154 -33.12 -15.13 15.74
N LEU A 155 -32.13 -15.94 16.15
CA LEU A 155 -32.13 -16.65 17.42
C LEU A 155 -31.22 -16.01 18.48
N VAL A 156 -30.09 -15.43 18.06
CA VAL A 156 -29.05 -14.91 18.95
C VAL A 156 -28.86 -13.41 18.73
N ASP A 157 -29.09 -12.60 19.76
CA ASP A 157 -28.80 -11.15 19.69
C ASP A 157 -27.28 -10.93 19.64
N LEU A 158 -26.75 -10.57 18.47
CA LEU A 158 -25.35 -10.23 18.19
C LEU A 158 -25.21 -8.74 17.86
N SER A 159 -26.23 -7.93 18.13
CA SER A 159 -26.33 -6.57 17.62
C SER A 159 -25.21 -5.67 18.14
N GLN A 160 -24.74 -5.89 19.37
CA GLN A 160 -23.63 -5.12 19.95
C GLN A 160 -22.28 -5.50 19.34
N GLU A 161 -22.05 -6.79 19.14
CA GLU A 161 -20.82 -7.32 18.55
C GLU A 161 -20.69 -6.89 17.08
N LEU A 162 -21.79 -6.89 16.32
CA LEU A 162 -21.86 -6.39 14.95
C LEU A 162 -21.70 -4.86 14.88
N LEU A 163 -22.42 -4.11 15.73
CA LEU A 163 -22.38 -2.63 15.70
C LEU A 163 -21.01 -2.07 16.10
N SER A 164 -20.33 -2.71 17.04
CA SER A 164 -18.95 -2.38 17.40
C SER A 164 -17.91 -2.85 16.38
N GLU A 165 -18.36 -3.56 15.34
CA GLU A 165 -17.57 -4.32 14.37
C GLU A 165 -16.64 -5.36 15.01
N ARG A 166 -16.75 -5.68 16.31
CA ARG A 166 -15.88 -6.70 16.93
C ARG A 166 -16.15 -8.08 16.33
N LEU A 167 -17.38 -8.34 15.89
CA LEU A 167 -17.72 -9.44 15.01
C LEU A 167 -17.96 -8.92 13.59
N ILE A 168 -17.26 -9.49 12.61
CA ILE A 168 -17.51 -9.26 11.18
C ILE A 168 -17.98 -10.58 10.58
N ILE A 169 -19.22 -10.62 10.11
CA ILE A 169 -19.76 -11.76 9.35
C ILE A 169 -19.71 -11.43 7.86
N PHE A 170 -19.12 -12.32 7.07
CA PHE A 170 -19.20 -12.32 5.62
C PHE A 170 -19.98 -13.53 5.12
N PHE A 171 -20.84 -13.32 4.14
CA PHE A 171 -21.38 -14.40 3.34
C PHE A 171 -20.39 -14.73 2.22
N SER A 172 -19.96 -16.00 2.12
CA SER A 172 -18.80 -16.37 1.29
C SER A 172 -18.97 -16.01 -0.20
N GLU A 173 -20.19 -16.06 -0.72
CA GLU A 173 -20.54 -15.69 -2.10
C GLU A 173 -20.22 -14.22 -2.42
N PHE A 174 -20.37 -13.32 -1.44
CA PHE A 174 -20.13 -11.89 -1.62
C PHE A 174 -18.71 -11.45 -1.26
N THR A 175 -17.88 -12.37 -0.76
CA THR A 175 -16.52 -12.02 -0.33
C THR A 175 -15.61 -11.64 -1.50
N THR A 176 -14.78 -10.63 -1.24
CA THR A 176 -13.76 -10.17 -2.18
C THR A 176 -12.41 -10.08 -1.46
N TYR A 177 -11.34 -10.23 -2.25
CA TYR A 177 -9.98 -9.97 -1.77
C TYR A 177 -9.85 -8.58 -1.11
N SER A 178 -10.52 -7.56 -1.66
CA SER A 178 -10.44 -6.17 -1.18
C SER A 178 -11.02 -6.00 0.23
N GLN A 179 -12.11 -6.69 0.55
CA GLN A 179 -12.68 -6.68 1.91
C GLN A 179 -11.68 -7.27 2.92
N PHE A 180 -11.06 -8.40 2.59
CA PHE A 180 -10.06 -9.02 3.46
C PHE A 180 -8.82 -8.13 3.62
N TYR A 181 -8.30 -7.59 2.51
CA TYR A 181 -7.18 -6.66 2.54
C TYR A 181 -7.48 -5.42 3.39
N TYR A 182 -8.68 -4.87 3.30
CA TYR A 182 -9.08 -3.72 4.13
C TYR A 182 -9.00 -4.01 5.63
N ILE A 183 -9.40 -5.20 6.07
CA ILE A 183 -9.34 -5.60 7.49
C ILE A 183 -7.89 -5.80 7.92
N VAL A 184 -7.12 -6.62 7.19
CA VAL A 184 -5.77 -7.02 7.62
C VAL A 184 -4.73 -5.91 7.43
N SER A 185 -5.04 -4.87 6.66
CA SER A 185 -4.18 -3.70 6.46
C SER A 185 -4.33 -2.59 7.52
N LYS A 186 -5.28 -2.73 8.46
CA LYS A 186 -5.41 -1.78 9.57
C LYS A 186 -4.15 -1.81 10.46
N PRO A 187 -3.54 -0.66 10.80
CA PRO A 187 -2.24 -0.60 11.51
C PRO A 187 -2.15 -1.40 12.81
N GLU A 188 -3.27 -1.57 13.52
CA GLU A 188 -3.36 -2.38 14.74
C GLU A 188 -3.23 -3.88 14.49
N PHE A 189 -3.52 -4.37 13.27
CA PHE A 189 -3.48 -5.79 12.91
C PHE A 189 -2.28 -6.17 12.04
N THR A 190 -1.63 -5.22 11.37
CA THR A 190 -0.49 -5.52 10.50
C THR A 190 0.68 -6.23 11.20
N PRO A 191 1.01 -5.99 12.49
CA PRO A 191 2.05 -6.75 13.18
C PRO A 191 1.69 -8.23 13.36
N TYR A 192 0.40 -8.55 13.40
CA TYR A 192 -0.12 -9.91 13.63
C TYR A 192 -0.24 -10.73 12.34
N ALA A 193 0.35 -10.28 11.22
CA ALA A 193 0.29 -11.00 9.95
C ALA A 193 0.80 -12.45 10.05
N LYS A 194 1.84 -12.72 10.86
CA LYS A 194 2.39 -14.06 11.07
C LYS A 194 1.59 -14.94 12.05
N THR A 195 0.54 -14.40 12.66
CA THR A 195 -0.37 -15.16 13.53
C THR A 195 -1.68 -15.53 12.80
N TYR A 196 -1.75 -15.28 11.49
CA TYR A 196 -2.90 -15.65 10.68
C TYR A 196 -3.11 -17.17 10.69
N ASN A 197 -4.33 -17.57 11.04
CA ASN A 197 -4.84 -18.91 10.88
C ASN A 197 -6.35 -18.83 10.60
N LEU A 198 -6.85 -19.64 9.68
CA LEU A 198 -8.28 -19.74 9.39
C LEU A 198 -8.84 -20.98 10.09
N HIS A 199 -9.57 -20.75 11.19
CA HIS A 199 -10.14 -21.80 12.01
C HIS A 199 -11.45 -22.30 11.39
N VAL A 200 -11.53 -23.60 11.07
CA VAL A 200 -12.79 -24.22 10.66
C VAL A 200 -13.63 -24.47 11.91
N HIS A 201 -14.85 -23.95 11.94
CA HIS A 201 -15.68 -23.91 13.15
C HIS A 201 -16.11 -25.29 13.64
N THR A 202 -16.60 -26.14 12.74
CA THR A 202 -16.93 -27.56 12.99
C THR A 202 -16.69 -28.41 11.74
N ARG A 203 -16.64 -29.74 11.90
CA ARG A 203 -16.51 -30.70 10.78
C ARG A 203 -17.65 -30.64 9.77
N PHE A 204 -18.79 -30.04 10.11
CA PHE A 204 -19.87 -29.78 9.16
C PHE A 204 -19.37 -28.99 7.94
N TYR A 205 -18.42 -28.06 8.15
CA TYR A 205 -17.90 -27.21 7.09
C TYR A 205 -16.88 -27.89 6.17
N ASP A 206 -16.46 -29.13 6.47
CA ASP A 206 -15.57 -29.91 5.61
C ASP A 206 -16.23 -30.22 4.24
N ASP A 207 -17.57 -30.22 4.18
CA ASP A 207 -18.34 -30.37 2.94
C ASP A 207 -18.20 -29.17 1.98
N PHE A 208 -17.63 -28.04 2.44
CA PHE A 208 -17.43 -26.80 1.67
C PHE A 208 -15.95 -26.55 1.32
N ASN A 209 -15.16 -27.63 1.21
CA ASN A 209 -13.70 -27.55 1.07
C ASN A 209 -13.22 -26.65 -0.08
N ASP A 210 -13.87 -26.67 -1.25
CA ASP A 210 -13.47 -25.82 -2.39
C ASP A 210 -13.63 -24.33 -2.07
N ASP A 211 -14.72 -23.94 -1.41
CA ASP A 211 -14.94 -22.56 -0.97
C ASP A 211 -14.00 -22.18 0.17
N LEU A 212 -13.77 -23.06 1.15
CA LEU A 212 -12.78 -22.87 2.20
C LEU A 212 -11.37 -22.59 1.62
N ILE A 213 -10.93 -23.38 0.64
CA ILE A 213 -9.64 -23.18 -0.04
C ILE A 213 -9.61 -21.82 -0.75
N LYS A 214 -10.69 -21.44 -1.46
CA LYS A 214 -10.82 -20.14 -2.12
C LYS A 214 -10.69 -18.99 -1.12
N ILE A 215 -11.40 -19.05 -0.01
CA ILE A 215 -11.40 -18.04 1.05
C ILE A 215 -10.02 -17.94 1.71
N ASN A 216 -9.42 -19.08 2.08
CA ASN A 216 -8.09 -19.10 2.68
C ASN A 216 -7.03 -18.51 1.74
N LYS A 217 -7.09 -18.83 0.43
CA LYS A 217 -6.19 -18.26 -0.58
C LYS A 217 -6.33 -16.74 -0.66
N ASN A 218 -7.56 -16.20 -0.58
CA ASN A 218 -7.80 -14.77 -0.61
C ASN A 218 -7.28 -14.05 0.65
N PHE A 219 -7.50 -14.61 1.84
CA PHE A 219 -6.92 -14.07 3.08
C PHE A 219 -5.40 -14.16 3.08
N ALA A 220 -4.81 -15.30 2.71
CA ALA A 220 -3.37 -15.47 2.62
C ALA A 220 -2.75 -14.46 1.63
N LYS A 221 -3.40 -14.23 0.48
CA LYS A 221 -3.00 -13.19 -0.46
C LYS A 221 -3.07 -11.81 0.19
N ALA A 222 -4.13 -11.49 0.93
CA ALA A 222 -4.31 -10.20 1.57
C ALA A 222 -3.25 -9.95 2.65
N VAL A 223 -3.00 -10.92 3.53
CA VAL A 223 -1.97 -10.89 4.57
C VAL A 223 -0.57 -10.80 3.96
N SER A 224 -0.30 -11.55 2.89
CA SER A 224 0.98 -11.47 2.18
C SER A 224 1.18 -10.07 1.58
N GLN A 225 0.15 -9.51 0.96
CA GLN A 225 0.22 -8.18 0.35
C GLN A 225 0.50 -7.09 1.39
N THR A 226 -0.09 -7.17 2.60
CA THR A 226 0.21 -6.19 3.64
C THR A 226 1.68 -6.23 4.02
N VAL A 227 2.27 -7.41 4.19
CA VAL A 227 3.72 -7.56 4.48
C VAL A 227 4.57 -7.01 3.32
N ILE A 228 4.20 -7.28 2.06
CA ILE A 228 4.94 -6.82 0.87
C ILE A 228 4.92 -5.29 0.74
N VAL A 229 3.76 -4.65 0.97
CA VAL A 229 3.60 -3.19 0.83
C VAL A 229 4.44 -2.42 1.84
N HIS A 230 4.76 -3.01 2.99
CA HIS A 230 5.66 -2.38 3.96
C HIS A 230 7.07 -2.17 3.38
N GLY A 231 7.51 -2.98 2.42
CA GLY A 231 8.87 -2.94 1.88
C GLY A 231 9.84 -3.79 2.70
N ASN A 232 10.85 -4.33 2.03
CA ASN A 232 11.76 -5.34 2.59
C ASN A 232 13.24 -4.99 2.47
N SER A 233 13.59 -3.81 1.97
CA SER A 233 14.99 -3.41 1.75
C SER A 233 15.28 -2.03 2.32
N ILE A 234 16.02 -2.01 3.43
CA ILE A 234 16.61 -0.78 3.97
C ILE A 234 17.59 -0.19 2.95
N ASP A 235 18.33 -1.02 2.22
CA ASP A 235 19.31 -0.56 1.23
C ASP A 235 18.64 0.21 0.08
N ASP A 236 17.54 -0.31 -0.48
CA ASP A 236 16.79 0.44 -1.50
C ASP A 236 16.30 1.78 -0.95
N MET A 237 15.72 1.78 0.26
CA MET A 237 15.27 3.03 0.90
C MET A 237 16.41 4.04 1.05
N LEU A 238 17.58 3.60 1.53
CA LEU A 238 18.77 4.43 1.72
C LEU A 238 19.33 4.95 0.38
N ILE A 239 19.36 4.13 -0.66
CA ILE A 239 19.74 4.55 -2.03
C ILE A 239 18.77 5.63 -2.54
N GLY A 240 17.48 5.46 -2.31
CA GLY A 240 16.46 6.46 -2.63
C GLY A 240 16.74 7.80 -1.94
N ILE A 241 16.93 7.78 -0.62
CA ILE A 241 17.24 8.98 0.18
C ILE A 241 18.51 9.66 -0.34
N LYS A 242 19.57 8.87 -0.60
CA LYS A 242 20.83 9.35 -1.15
C LYS A 242 20.60 10.12 -2.46
N HIS A 243 19.98 9.47 -3.45
CA HIS A 243 19.75 10.08 -4.75
C HIS A 243 18.86 11.32 -4.64
N HIS A 244 17.79 11.29 -3.85
CA HIS A 244 16.94 12.48 -3.64
C HIS A 244 17.77 13.67 -3.17
N ILE A 245 18.57 13.48 -2.11
CA ILE A 245 19.39 14.55 -1.53
C ILE A 245 20.43 15.06 -2.52
N GLU A 246 21.12 14.15 -3.22
CA GLU A 246 22.12 14.49 -4.24
C GLU A 246 21.53 15.34 -5.37
N HIS A 247 20.25 15.13 -5.70
CA HIS A 247 19.53 15.83 -6.76
C HIS A 247 18.87 17.15 -6.36
N ILE A 248 18.77 17.49 -5.07
CA ILE A 248 18.13 18.73 -4.62
C ILE A 248 18.68 19.97 -5.36
N PRO A 249 20.00 20.18 -5.52
CA PRO A 249 20.51 21.36 -6.22
C PRO A 249 20.02 21.49 -7.66
N GLU A 250 19.97 20.37 -8.39
CA GLU A 250 19.48 20.35 -9.77
C GLU A 250 17.95 20.47 -9.82
N MET A 251 17.24 19.84 -8.90
CA MET A 251 15.78 19.91 -8.79
C MET A 251 15.31 21.37 -8.64
N VAL A 252 15.93 22.11 -7.71
CA VAL A 252 15.48 23.48 -7.40
C VAL A 252 15.94 24.51 -8.43
N SER A 253 17.05 24.25 -9.13
CA SER A 253 17.64 25.19 -10.12
C SER A 253 17.14 24.97 -11.55
N ASN A 254 16.42 23.88 -11.84
CA ASN A 254 15.87 23.59 -13.17
C ASN A 254 14.36 23.91 -13.26
N TYR A 255 13.63 23.16 -14.10
CA TYR A 255 12.23 23.40 -14.39
C TYR A 255 11.35 22.83 -13.29
N CYS A 256 10.35 23.61 -12.87
CA CYS A 256 9.48 23.27 -11.76
C CYS A 256 8.24 22.51 -12.25
N TYR A 257 7.96 21.35 -11.62
CA TYR A 257 6.80 20.51 -11.94
C TYR A 257 5.47 21.28 -11.87
N THR A 258 5.18 21.95 -10.75
CA THR A 258 3.89 22.66 -10.62
C THR A 258 3.74 23.83 -11.61
N LYS A 259 4.84 24.48 -12.02
CA LYS A 259 4.80 25.48 -13.10
C LYS A 259 4.48 24.82 -14.45
N LEU A 260 5.04 23.64 -14.72
CA LEU A 260 4.75 22.86 -15.94
C LEU A 260 3.28 22.49 -16.01
N ILE A 261 2.76 21.84 -14.95
CA ILE A 261 1.35 21.45 -14.87
C ILE A 261 0.45 22.65 -15.04
N LYS A 262 0.63 23.73 -14.26
CA LYS A 262 -0.23 24.93 -14.36
C LYS A 262 -0.24 25.55 -15.76
N LYS A 263 0.91 25.56 -16.46
CA LYS A 263 1.01 26.19 -17.78
C LYS A 263 0.46 25.31 -18.91
N ARG A 264 0.40 23.99 -18.73
CA ARG A 264 -0.01 23.02 -19.76
C ARG A 264 -1.30 22.25 -19.45
N HIS A 265 -1.90 22.48 -18.29
CA HIS A 265 -3.13 21.83 -17.85
C HIS A 265 -4.30 22.13 -18.78
N LYS A 266 -5.01 21.08 -19.22
CA LYS A 266 -6.19 21.13 -20.11
C LYS A 266 -5.96 21.81 -21.46
N LEU A 267 -4.71 21.91 -21.94
CA LEU A 267 -4.43 22.48 -23.26
C LEU A 267 -4.69 21.51 -24.42
N ILE A 268 -4.59 20.21 -24.16
CA ILE A 268 -4.78 19.14 -25.16
C ILE A 268 -5.75 18.13 -24.55
N ASP A 269 -6.74 17.68 -25.31
CA ASP A 269 -7.74 16.72 -24.80
C ASP A 269 -7.20 15.30 -24.68
N THR A 270 -6.26 14.90 -25.55
CA THR A 270 -5.80 13.50 -25.66
C THR A 270 -4.30 13.38 -25.39
N ALA A 271 -3.92 12.41 -24.57
CA ALA A 271 -2.54 11.97 -24.41
C ALA A 271 -2.36 10.52 -24.85
N ILE A 272 -1.19 10.23 -25.42
CA ILE A 272 -0.72 8.88 -25.72
C ILE A 272 0.43 8.57 -24.77
N VAL A 273 0.29 7.50 -23.99
CA VAL A 273 1.38 6.90 -23.19
C VAL A 273 2.04 5.81 -24.05
N VAL A 274 3.32 5.99 -24.33
CA VAL A 274 4.09 5.16 -25.26
C VAL A 274 5.06 4.26 -24.53
N SER A 275 4.64 3.03 -24.27
CA SER A 275 5.40 1.99 -23.57
C SER A 275 6.21 1.12 -24.52
N THR A 276 7.03 0.20 -23.98
CA THR A 276 8.06 -0.55 -24.73
C THR A 276 7.72 -2.00 -25.06
N GLY A 277 6.47 -2.41 -24.86
CA GLY A 277 6.02 -3.75 -25.17
C GLY A 277 6.05 -4.06 -26.68
N PRO A 278 6.06 -5.35 -27.07
CA PRO A 278 6.13 -5.79 -28.46
C PRO A 278 5.13 -5.15 -29.44
N SER A 279 3.94 -4.73 -28.98
CA SER A 279 2.93 -4.12 -29.86
C SER A 279 3.35 -2.76 -30.42
N LEU A 280 4.31 -2.06 -29.77
CA LEU A 280 4.76 -0.74 -30.19
C LEU A 280 5.25 -0.72 -31.64
N ASP A 281 5.98 -1.76 -32.08
CA ASP A 281 6.58 -1.80 -33.42
C ASP A 281 5.54 -1.59 -34.53
N LYS A 282 4.33 -2.15 -34.35
CA LYS A 282 3.20 -2.03 -35.30
C LYS A 282 2.52 -0.66 -35.26
N GLN A 283 2.77 0.13 -34.22
CA GLN A 283 2.05 1.37 -33.91
C GLN A 283 2.84 2.63 -34.26
N LEU A 284 4.14 2.52 -34.57
CA LEU A 284 5.04 3.65 -34.79
C LEU A 284 4.61 4.56 -35.95
N ASP A 285 4.17 4.01 -37.08
CA ASP A 285 3.74 4.81 -38.23
C ASP A 285 2.46 5.61 -37.94
N THR A 286 1.48 4.97 -37.29
CA THR A 286 0.26 5.63 -36.81
C THR A 286 0.61 6.71 -35.80
N LEU A 287 1.49 6.42 -34.84
CA LEU A 287 1.93 7.40 -33.84
C LEU A 287 2.59 8.60 -34.51
N LYS A 288 3.45 8.39 -35.49
CA LYS A 288 4.12 9.46 -36.25
C LYS A 288 3.13 10.38 -36.95
N LYS A 289 2.06 9.81 -37.51
CA LYS A 289 0.97 10.55 -38.17
C LYS A 289 0.19 11.44 -37.20
N PHE A 290 -0.13 10.94 -36.01
CA PHE A 290 -1.02 11.65 -35.06
C PHE A 290 -0.30 12.44 -33.96
N ALA A 291 0.99 12.20 -33.73
CA ALA A 291 1.81 12.91 -32.74
C ALA A 291 1.68 14.45 -32.80
N PRO A 292 1.53 15.12 -33.96
CA PRO A 292 1.32 16.56 -34.02
C PRO A 292 0.04 17.06 -33.34
N TYR A 293 -0.97 16.23 -33.10
CA TYR A 293 -2.30 16.66 -32.62
C TYR A 293 -2.57 16.33 -31.14
N VAL A 294 -1.72 15.52 -30.52
CA VAL A 294 -1.92 14.97 -29.16
C VAL A 294 -0.69 15.11 -28.30
N THR A 295 -0.85 15.04 -26.98
CA THR A 295 0.30 14.94 -26.08
C THR A 295 0.91 13.54 -26.18
N VAL A 296 2.22 13.45 -26.40
CA VAL A 296 2.96 12.18 -26.44
C VAL A 296 3.87 12.09 -25.23
N ILE A 297 3.64 11.07 -24.40
CA ILE A 297 4.42 10.77 -23.19
C ILE A 297 5.20 9.48 -23.44
N SER A 298 6.51 9.62 -23.62
CA SER A 298 7.41 8.49 -23.80
C SER A 298 7.88 7.97 -22.44
N LEU A 299 7.97 6.66 -22.30
CA LEU A 299 8.77 6.06 -21.24
C LEU A 299 10.27 6.24 -21.57
N ASP A 300 11.13 6.07 -20.58
CA ASP A 300 12.58 6.14 -20.72
C ASP A 300 13.11 5.13 -21.75
N ALA A 301 12.68 3.87 -21.67
CA ALA A 301 13.07 2.83 -22.60
C ALA A 301 12.46 3.01 -24.01
N SER A 302 11.32 3.71 -24.14
CA SER A 302 10.70 4.03 -25.44
C SER A 302 11.39 5.19 -26.14
N TYR A 303 12.06 6.07 -25.40
CA TYR A 303 12.64 7.29 -25.93
C TYR A 303 13.68 7.05 -27.04
N PRO A 304 14.65 6.11 -26.91
CA PRO A 304 15.56 5.77 -27.99
C PRO A 304 14.86 5.24 -29.25
N ILE A 305 13.77 4.48 -29.10
CA ILE A 305 12.98 3.94 -30.22
C ILE A 305 12.31 5.10 -30.98
N LEU A 306 11.68 6.02 -30.25
CA LEU A 306 11.04 7.20 -30.85
C LEU A 306 12.04 8.13 -31.54
N LEU A 307 13.23 8.32 -30.93
CA LEU A 307 14.33 9.06 -31.55
C LEU A 307 14.75 8.45 -32.89
N LYS A 308 14.89 7.11 -32.96
CA LYS A 308 15.26 6.39 -34.19
C LYS A 308 14.21 6.57 -35.31
N HIS A 309 12.92 6.63 -34.96
CA HIS A 309 11.82 6.79 -35.92
C HIS A 309 11.45 8.25 -36.22
N GLY A 310 12.12 9.21 -35.57
CA GLY A 310 11.87 10.64 -35.73
C GLY A 310 10.53 11.10 -35.15
N ILE A 311 10.03 10.40 -34.12
CA ILE A 311 8.77 10.73 -33.43
C ILE A 311 9.10 11.50 -32.18
N LYS A 312 8.80 12.80 -32.14
CA LYS A 312 9.17 13.66 -31.03
C LYS A 312 8.13 13.62 -29.90
N PRO A 313 8.47 13.11 -28.69
CA PRO A 313 7.57 13.18 -27.55
C PRO A 313 7.53 14.59 -26.93
N ASP A 314 6.47 14.92 -26.20
CA ASP A 314 6.39 16.15 -25.41
C ASP A 314 7.03 15.98 -24.03
N TYR A 315 6.92 14.76 -23.49
CA TYR A 315 7.41 14.38 -22.17
C TYR A 315 8.12 13.03 -22.23
N VAL A 316 9.15 12.87 -21.40
CA VAL A 316 9.80 11.57 -21.17
C VAL A 316 9.82 11.28 -19.68
N THR A 317 9.34 10.12 -19.24
CA THR A 317 9.26 9.73 -17.82
C THR A 317 10.29 8.68 -17.43
N SER A 318 10.79 8.74 -16.19
CA SER A 318 11.69 7.73 -15.62
C SER A 318 11.63 7.72 -14.10
N ILE A 319 11.66 6.52 -13.51
CA ILE A 319 11.65 6.33 -12.05
C ILE A 319 12.80 5.46 -11.52
N GLU A 320 13.61 4.90 -12.42
CA GLU A 320 14.53 3.82 -12.10
C GLU A 320 15.81 4.28 -11.39
N ARG A 321 16.20 3.54 -10.34
CA ARG A 321 17.35 3.86 -9.48
C ARG A 321 18.66 3.18 -9.88
N VAL A 322 18.65 2.39 -10.95
CA VAL A 322 19.81 1.63 -11.44
C VAL A 322 20.57 2.40 -12.51
N GLU A 323 21.89 2.18 -12.63
CA GLU A 323 22.71 2.87 -13.63
C GLU A 323 22.36 2.45 -15.07
N ALA A 324 21.95 1.19 -15.27
CA ALA A 324 21.64 0.64 -16.58
C ALA A 324 20.60 1.47 -17.35
N THR A 325 19.58 1.99 -16.66
CA THR A 325 18.50 2.80 -17.27
C THR A 325 18.96 4.20 -17.63
N ALA A 326 20.05 4.70 -17.05
CA ALA A 326 20.67 5.96 -17.48
C ALA A 326 21.17 5.89 -18.93
N SER A 327 21.42 4.69 -19.46
CA SER A 327 21.88 4.49 -20.85
C SER A 327 20.90 5.02 -21.89
N PHE A 328 19.59 4.96 -21.63
CA PHE A 328 18.54 5.47 -22.53
C PHE A 328 18.69 6.97 -22.83
N PHE A 329 19.37 7.71 -21.96
CA PHE A 329 19.59 9.15 -22.09
C PHE A 329 20.99 9.51 -22.63
N LYS A 330 21.89 8.55 -22.91
CA LYS A 330 23.27 8.85 -23.35
C LYS A 330 23.32 9.63 -24.66
N HIS A 331 22.49 9.25 -25.63
CA HIS A 331 22.43 9.91 -26.93
C HIS A 331 21.64 11.23 -26.82
N LYS A 332 22.31 12.34 -27.17
CA LYS A 332 21.74 13.69 -27.16
C LYS A 332 21.60 14.16 -28.61
N ASN A 333 20.39 14.55 -29.01
CA ASN A 333 20.15 15.15 -30.32
C ASN A 333 19.50 16.53 -30.13
N LYS A 334 20.30 17.60 -30.20
CA LYS A 334 19.85 18.96 -29.85
C LYS A 334 18.57 19.40 -30.57
N LYS A 335 18.40 19.01 -31.84
CA LYS A 335 17.22 19.38 -32.66
C LYS A 335 15.99 18.55 -32.27
N PHE A 336 16.17 17.25 -32.06
CA PHE A 336 15.09 16.37 -31.63
C PHE A 336 14.63 16.72 -30.21
N ASP A 337 15.58 16.86 -29.29
CA ASP A 337 15.39 17.06 -27.84
C ASP A 337 14.87 18.46 -27.49
N GLU A 338 14.82 19.36 -28.47
CA GLU A 338 14.30 20.71 -28.30
C GLU A 338 12.84 20.65 -27.79
N ASN A 339 12.47 21.44 -26.79
CA ASN A 339 11.12 21.48 -26.24
C ASN A 339 10.59 20.21 -25.53
N ILE A 340 11.35 19.11 -25.48
CA ILE A 340 11.01 17.92 -24.68
C ILE A 340 11.28 18.19 -23.20
N TYR A 341 10.33 17.84 -22.33
CA TYR A 341 10.55 17.83 -20.88
C TYR A 341 10.80 16.41 -20.36
N PHE A 342 11.96 16.20 -19.75
CA PHE A 342 12.30 14.96 -19.07
C PHE A 342 11.81 15.05 -17.62
N ILE A 343 10.73 14.35 -17.29
CA ILE A 343 10.07 14.35 -15.99
C ILE A 343 10.49 13.09 -15.25
N VAL A 344 11.45 13.24 -14.34
CA VAL A 344 12.16 12.12 -13.73
C VAL A 344 11.95 12.14 -12.22
N ALA A 345 11.83 10.97 -11.59
CA ALA A 345 11.77 10.89 -10.13
C ALA A 345 13.10 11.35 -9.52
N SER A 346 13.06 12.08 -8.40
CA SER A 346 14.25 12.54 -7.69
C SER A 346 15.15 11.40 -7.18
N LEU A 347 14.63 10.18 -7.17
CA LEU A 347 15.29 8.99 -6.66
C LEU A 347 16.10 8.23 -7.72
N THR A 348 16.00 8.62 -9.00
CA THR A 348 16.69 7.92 -10.08
C THR A 348 18.19 7.92 -9.90
N HIS A 349 18.92 7.03 -10.58
CA HIS A 349 20.38 7.02 -10.51
C HIS A 349 20.99 8.39 -10.92
N GLY A 350 22.07 8.80 -10.26
CA GLY A 350 22.73 10.08 -10.53
C GLY A 350 23.21 10.24 -11.98
N GLN A 351 23.57 9.14 -12.63
CA GLN A 351 23.96 9.14 -14.05
C GLN A 351 22.80 9.52 -14.98
N THR A 352 21.54 9.24 -14.61
CA THR A 352 20.35 9.63 -15.37
C THR A 352 20.26 11.15 -15.47
N VAL A 353 20.40 11.85 -14.34
CA VAL A 353 20.38 13.32 -14.29
C VAL A 353 21.52 13.92 -15.10
N LYS A 354 22.74 13.38 -14.97
CA LYS A 354 23.91 13.81 -15.76
C LYS A 354 23.70 13.62 -17.26
N ASN A 355 23.13 12.50 -17.66
CA ASN A 355 22.86 12.20 -19.07
C ASN A 355 21.76 13.10 -19.61
N ILE A 356 20.74 13.46 -18.84
CA ILE A 356 19.68 14.37 -19.29
C ILE A 356 20.19 15.79 -19.48
N LEU A 357 20.93 16.35 -18.52
CA LEU A 357 21.41 17.73 -18.61
C LEU A 357 22.32 17.96 -19.84
N PRO A 358 22.24 19.14 -20.52
CA PRO A 358 21.50 20.34 -20.16
C PRO A 358 20.07 20.41 -20.72
N ARG A 359 19.46 19.29 -21.11
CA ARG A 359 18.07 19.23 -21.60
C ARG A 359 17.08 19.62 -20.50
N ARG A 360 15.80 19.80 -20.84
CA ARG A 360 14.81 20.30 -19.89
C ARG A 360 14.42 19.26 -18.86
N LEU A 361 15.16 19.24 -17.76
CA LEU A 361 14.91 18.35 -16.63
C LEU A 361 13.87 18.94 -15.67
N VAL A 362 12.88 18.13 -15.33
CA VAL A 362 11.93 18.34 -14.24
C VAL A 362 12.08 17.16 -13.29
N LEU A 363 12.61 17.40 -12.09
CA LEU A 363 12.67 16.39 -11.05
C LEU A 363 11.42 16.45 -10.19
N THR A 364 10.77 15.29 -10.00
CA THR A 364 9.56 15.11 -9.21
C THR A 364 9.83 14.26 -7.99
N MET A 365 9.17 14.56 -6.88
CA MET A 365 9.27 13.73 -5.69
C MET A 365 8.28 12.57 -5.82
N ARG A 366 8.58 11.42 -5.21
CA ARG A 366 7.56 10.36 -5.07
C ARG A 366 6.75 10.59 -3.80
N PRO A 367 5.50 10.11 -3.70
CA PRO A 367 4.66 10.27 -2.50
C PRO A 367 5.09 9.34 -1.35
N HIS A 368 6.40 9.15 -1.16
CA HIS A 368 6.97 8.36 -0.08
C HIS A 368 7.23 9.25 1.13
N GLN A 369 7.20 8.67 2.34
CA GLN A 369 7.34 9.43 3.58
C GLN A 369 8.63 10.26 3.63
N GLY A 370 9.75 9.69 3.14
CA GLY A 370 11.06 10.36 3.12
C GLY A 370 11.08 11.65 2.31
N GLU A 371 10.54 11.62 1.09
CA GLU A 371 10.44 12.78 0.22
C GLU A 371 9.35 13.76 0.70
N MET A 372 8.19 13.27 1.11
CA MET A 372 7.12 14.13 1.62
C MET A 372 7.56 14.95 2.84
N ALA A 373 8.45 14.42 3.66
CA ALA A 373 8.95 15.09 4.86
C ALA A 373 9.76 16.37 4.58
N PHE A 374 10.33 16.54 3.38
CA PHE A 374 10.95 17.82 2.97
C PHE A 374 9.93 18.96 2.83
N ASN A 375 8.64 18.63 2.67
CA ASN A 375 7.54 19.59 2.52
C ASN A 375 7.78 20.61 1.38
N MET A 376 8.13 20.10 0.20
CA MET A 376 8.41 20.91 -1.00
C MET A 376 7.39 20.64 -2.13
N PRO A 377 6.08 20.86 -1.90
CA PRO A 377 5.01 20.45 -2.82
C PRO A 377 5.09 21.10 -4.21
N LYS A 378 5.85 22.20 -4.33
CA LYS A 378 6.16 22.87 -5.60
C LYS A 378 6.82 21.93 -6.63
N TYR A 379 7.54 20.91 -6.19
CA TYR A 379 8.22 19.94 -7.06
C TYR A 379 7.37 18.69 -7.36
N GLY A 380 6.16 18.62 -6.80
CA GLY A 380 5.18 17.58 -7.09
C GLY A 380 5.47 16.25 -6.41
N TYR A 381 4.40 15.49 -6.17
CA TYR A 381 4.45 14.11 -5.74
C TYR A 381 3.82 13.25 -6.84
N LEU A 382 4.65 12.65 -7.69
CA LEU A 382 4.24 11.92 -8.88
C LEU A 382 4.88 10.52 -8.91
N GLY A 383 4.16 9.54 -9.47
CA GLY A 383 4.64 8.17 -9.56
C GLY A 383 4.34 7.41 -8.26
N ALA A 384 3.08 7.36 -7.86
CA ALA A 384 2.65 6.44 -6.81
C ALA A 384 2.79 4.98 -7.27
N GLY A 385 2.64 4.73 -8.57
CA GLY A 385 2.73 3.39 -9.14
C GLY A 385 4.14 2.80 -9.22
N HIS A 386 4.19 1.51 -9.58
CA HIS A 386 5.42 0.71 -9.50
C HIS A 386 6.28 0.76 -10.77
N SER A 387 5.83 1.41 -11.85
CA SER A 387 6.58 1.54 -13.10
C SER A 387 6.59 2.98 -13.64
N THR A 388 7.54 3.26 -14.54
CA THR A 388 7.57 4.52 -15.29
C THR A 388 6.33 4.71 -16.18
N ALA A 389 5.68 3.61 -16.59
CA ALA A 389 4.41 3.65 -17.31
C ALA A 389 3.26 4.19 -16.45
N ASN A 390 3.16 3.73 -15.19
CA ASN A 390 2.18 4.26 -14.25
C ASN A 390 2.45 5.75 -13.97
N GLN A 391 3.73 6.17 -13.89
CA GLN A 391 4.09 7.59 -13.76
C GLN A 391 3.60 8.41 -14.97
N ALA A 392 3.75 7.89 -16.18
CA ALA A 392 3.29 8.52 -17.42
C ALA A 392 1.76 8.68 -17.44
N TYR A 393 1.02 7.66 -17.02
CA TYR A 393 -0.44 7.72 -16.87
C TYR A 393 -0.87 8.80 -15.87
N GLN A 394 -0.26 8.81 -14.68
CA GLN A 394 -0.56 9.80 -13.65
C GLN A 394 -0.22 11.22 -14.11
N LEU A 395 0.85 11.40 -14.88
CA LEU A 395 1.18 12.67 -15.51
C LEU A 395 0.08 13.10 -16.50
N ALA A 396 -0.39 12.18 -17.35
CA ALA A 396 -1.47 12.47 -18.29
C ALA A 396 -2.74 12.91 -17.57
N TYR A 397 -3.13 12.18 -16.52
CA TYR A 397 -4.27 12.50 -15.68
C TYR A 397 -4.14 13.90 -15.04
N VAL A 398 -2.99 14.21 -14.41
CA VAL A 398 -2.77 15.52 -13.74
C VAL A 398 -2.67 16.68 -14.72
N LEU A 399 -2.25 16.45 -15.96
CA LEU A 399 -2.31 17.44 -17.05
C LEU A 399 -3.76 17.71 -17.51
N GLY A 400 -4.75 16.95 -17.04
CA GLY A 400 -6.16 17.19 -17.31
C GLY A 400 -6.60 16.77 -18.71
N HIS A 401 -5.96 15.76 -19.29
CA HIS A 401 -6.44 15.14 -20.52
C HIS A 401 -7.76 14.41 -20.27
N LYS A 402 -8.68 14.46 -21.23
CA LYS A 402 -9.96 13.75 -21.22
C LYS A 402 -9.82 12.32 -21.71
N ASN A 403 -8.87 12.08 -22.61
CA ASN A 403 -8.59 10.77 -23.19
C ASN A 403 -7.13 10.40 -22.93
N ILE A 404 -6.90 9.19 -22.44
CA ILE A 404 -5.56 8.61 -22.27
C ILE A 404 -5.49 7.33 -23.11
N VAL A 405 -4.58 7.28 -24.08
CA VAL A 405 -4.41 6.15 -24.99
C VAL A 405 -3.13 5.41 -24.64
N LEU A 406 -3.23 4.10 -24.40
CA LEU A 406 -2.10 3.23 -24.08
C LEU A 406 -1.65 2.48 -25.34
N ILE A 407 -0.36 2.61 -25.69
CA ILE A 407 0.28 1.87 -26.78
C ILE A 407 1.60 1.25 -26.30
N GLY A 408 1.98 0.09 -26.84
CA GLY A 408 3.13 -0.68 -26.35
C GLY A 408 3.02 -1.09 -24.87
N GLN A 409 1.85 -1.00 -24.24
CA GLN A 409 1.61 -1.35 -22.84
C GLN A 409 1.10 -2.79 -22.75
N ASP A 410 1.89 -3.75 -23.23
CA ASP A 410 1.41 -5.12 -23.38
C ASP A 410 1.25 -5.85 -22.04
N LEU A 411 2.19 -5.64 -21.10
CA LEU A 411 2.21 -6.36 -19.81
C LEU A 411 2.16 -7.89 -19.96
N ALA A 412 2.60 -8.37 -21.11
CA ALA A 412 2.57 -9.75 -21.53
C ALA A 412 3.69 -10.01 -22.55
N PHE A 413 4.09 -11.28 -22.66
CA PHE A 413 4.98 -11.71 -23.73
C PHE A 413 4.20 -11.84 -25.04
N ALA A 414 4.83 -11.49 -26.16
CA ALA A 414 4.31 -11.83 -27.48
C ALA A 414 4.29 -13.35 -27.70
N PRO A 415 3.50 -13.87 -28.67
CA PRO A 415 3.46 -15.30 -28.99
C PRO A 415 4.83 -15.90 -29.33
N ASP A 416 5.74 -15.11 -29.89
CA ASP A 416 7.13 -15.49 -30.22
C ASP A 416 8.09 -15.40 -29.01
N GLY A 417 7.58 -15.10 -27.81
CA GLY A 417 8.33 -15.00 -26.57
C GLY A 417 9.01 -13.65 -26.33
N LYS A 418 8.87 -12.66 -27.24
CA LYS A 418 9.44 -11.33 -27.01
C LYS A 418 8.74 -10.62 -25.85
N SER A 419 9.53 -10.01 -24.97
CA SER A 419 9.01 -9.19 -23.86
C SER A 419 8.94 -7.69 -24.18
N HIS A 420 9.66 -7.23 -25.21
CA HIS A 420 9.78 -5.81 -25.58
C HIS A 420 9.89 -5.63 -27.10
N ALA A 421 9.62 -4.41 -27.57
CA ALA A 421 9.77 -3.99 -28.96
C ALA A 421 11.22 -4.06 -29.46
N THR A 422 11.38 -4.12 -30.79
CA THR A 422 12.69 -4.29 -31.44
C THR A 422 13.62 -3.11 -31.14
N GLY A 423 14.79 -3.39 -30.57
CA GLY A 423 15.78 -2.38 -30.16
C GLY A 423 15.78 -2.04 -28.67
N HIS A 424 14.99 -2.74 -27.85
CA HIS A 424 15.11 -2.73 -26.40
C HIS A 424 16.35 -3.52 -25.93
N ALA A 425 17.00 -3.07 -24.84
CA ALA A 425 18.31 -3.57 -24.41
C ALA A 425 18.28 -4.72 -23.38
N PHE A 426 17.15 -4.96 -22.70
CA PHE A 426 17.07 -5.88 -21.57
C PHE A 426 15.96 -6.92 -21.74
N ALA A 427 16.30 -8.21 -21.71
CA ALA A 427 15.30 -9.28 -21.69
C ALA A 427 14.67 -9.40 -20.29
N GLN A 428 13.41 -9.83 -20.23
CA GLN A 428 12.71 -10.12 -18.97
C GLN A 428 12.85 -11.62 -18.69
N ALA A 429 13.10 -12.00 -17.43
CA ALA A 429 13.06 -13.40 -17.03
C ALA A 429 11.64 -13.98 -17.20
N ASP A 430 11.55 -15.18 -17.75
CA ASP A 430 10.27 -15.85 -18.01
C ASP A 430 9.68 -16.43 -16.72
N GLU A 431 8.37 -16.26 -16.54
CA GLU A 431 7.60 -16.77 -15.42
C GLU A 431 6.36 -17.50 -15.97
N TYR A 432 6.01 -18.65 -15.39
CA TYR A 432 4.80 -19.41 -15.76
C TYR A 432 3.55 -18.80 -15.10
N LEU A 433 3.28 -17.53 -15.41
CA LEU A 433 2.08 -16.81 -14.98
C LEU A 433 1.27 -16.36 -16.19
N TYR A 434 -0.05 -16.35 -16.03
CA TYR A 434 -1.00 -16.03 -17.08
C TYR A 434 -2.01 -15.00 -16.58
N THR A 435 -2.52 -14.19 -17.50
CA THR A 435 -3.57 -13.20 -17.23
C THR A 435 -4.49 -13.09 -18.44
N VAL A 436 -5.70 -12.57 -18.25
CA VAL A 436 -6.71 -12.46 -19.31
C VAL A 436 -6.16 -11.64 -20.48
N ALA A 437 -6.30 -12.16 -21.69
CA ALA A 437 -5.85 -11.50 -22.92
C ALA A 437 -6.74 -10.32 -23.30
N TYR A 438 -6.16 -9.36 -24.04
CA TYR A 438 -6.91 -8.32 -24.75
C TYR A 438 -8.11 -8.93 -25.50
N GLY A 439 -9.30 -8.31 -25.41
CA GLY A 439 -10.55 -8.82 -25.97
C GLY A 439 -11.37 -9.65 -24.97
N GLY A 440 -10.76 -10.11 -23.87
CA GLY A 440 -11.45 -10.86 -22.81
C GLY A 440 -11.57 -12.37 -23.07
N GLU A 441 -11.00 -12.87 -24.16
CA GLU A 441 -11.00 -14.29 -24.52
C GLU A 441 -9.58 -14.87 -24.44
N GLY A 442 -9.43 -15.95 -23.67
CA GLY A 442 -8.14 -16.62 -23.47
C GLY A 442 -7.18 -15.90 -22.52
N GLU A 443 -5.95 -16.39 -22.49
CA GLU A 443 -4.91 -15.89 -21.59
C GLU A 443 -3.61 -15.59 -22.33
N VAL A 444 -2.87 -14.62 -21.82
CA VAL A 444 -1.51 -14.28 -22.26
C VAL A 444 -0.54 -14.48 -21.10
N ARG A 445 0.68 -14.91 -21.44
CA ARG A 445 1.75 -15.10 -20.49
C ARG A 445 2.25 -13.76 -19.97
N THR A 446 2.45 -13.66 -18.65
CA THR A 446 2.86 -12.45 -17.95
C THR A 446 3.87 -12.76 -16.84
N THR A 447 4.27 -11.76 -16.06
CA THR A 447 5.10 -11.91 -14.87
C THR A 447 4.39 -11.31 -13.67
N TYR A 448 4.81 -11.69 -12.47
CA TYR A 448 4.28 -11.15 -11.21
C TYR A 448 4.42 -9.62 -11.14
N VAL A 449 5.54 -9.09 -11.63
CA VAL A 449 5.81 -7.65 -11.65
C VAL A 449 4.90 -6.92 -12.65
N TRP A 450 4.66 -7.50 -13.83
CA TRP A 450 3.75 -6.91 -14.80
C TRP A 450 2.29 -6.95 -14.34
N ASP A 451 1.86 -8.01 -13.67
CA ASP A 451 0.54 -8.06 -13.04
C ASP A 451 0.38 -6.96 -11.97
N LYS A 452 1.42 -6.69 -11.17
CA LYS A 452 1.42 -5.52 -10.26
C LYS A 452 1.29 -4.19 -10.99
N PHE A 453 1.98 -4.01 -12.11
CA PHE A 453 1.87 -2.80 -12.92
C PHE A 453 0.46 -2.63 -13.47
N LYS A 454 -0.14 -3.74 -13.92
CA LYS A 454 -1.52 -3.83 -14.40
C LYS A 454 -2.51 -3.44 -13.31
N ASN A 455 -2.43 -4.05 -12.13
CA ASN A 455 -3.30 -3.76 -11.00
C ASN A 455 -3.25 -2.28 -10.59
N GLN A 456 -2.07 -1.64 -10.68
CA GLN A 456 -1.95 -0.21 -10.46
C GLN A 456 -2.63 0.63 -11.56
N PHE A 457 -2.52 0.24 -12.83
CA PHE A 457 -3.27 0.89 -13.91
C PHE A 457 -4.77 0.79 -13.66
N GLU A 458 -5.29 -0.39 -13.37
CA GLU A 458 -6.72 -0.62 -13.11
C GLU A 458 -7.23 0.25 -11.97
N SER A 459 -6.46 0.36 -10.88
CA SER A 459 -6.74 1.29 -9.79
C SER A 459 -6.75 2.75 -10.25
N ASP A 460 -5.70 3.22 -10.95
CA ASP A 460 -5.62 4.59 -11.43
C ASP A 460 -6.74 4.92 -12.44
N ILE A 461 -7.13 3.95 -13.28
CA ILE A 461 -8.22 4.06 -14.27
C ILE A 461 -9.56 4.18 -13.56
N GLU A 462 -9.86 3.30 -12.60
CA GLU A 462 -11.10 3.36 -11.83
C GLU A 462 -11.29 4.75 -11.17
N HIS A 463 -10.21 5.32 -10.61
CA HIS A 463 -10.24 6.66 -10.03
C HIS A 463 -10.46 7.75 -11.09
N SER A 464 -9.82 7.63 -12.25
CA SER A 464 -9.92 8.62 -13.32
C SER A 464 -11.27 8.57 -14.05
N ASN A 465 -11.89 7.39 -14.17
CA ASN A 465 -13.24 7.20 -14.75
C ASN A 465 -14.29 7.94 -13.90
N LYS A 466 -14.14 7.97 -12.57
CA LYS A 466 -14.97 8.79 -11.64
C LYS A 466 -14.82 10.31 -11.86
N LYS A 467 -13.93 10.73 -12.76
CA LYS A 467 -13.65 12.13 -13.15
C LYS A 467 -13.81 12.35 -14.66
N ASP A 468 -14.57 11.48 -15.33
CA ASP A 468 -14.89 11.57 -16.75
C ASP A 468 -13.67 11.54 -17.68
N VAL A 469 -12.60 10.85 -17.26
CA VAL A 469 -11.44 10.53 -18.11
C VAL A 469 -11.67 9.15 -18.72
N ILE A 470 -11.49 9.04 -20.03
CA ILE A 470 -11.63 7.78 -20.76
C ILE A 470 -10.23 7.24 -21.09
N THR A 471 -9.97 5.99 -20.71
CA THR A 471 -8.72 5.31 -21.06
C THR A 471 -8.96 4.28 -22.14
N TYR A 472 -8.14 4.33 -23.20
CA TYR A 472 -8.17 3.41 -24.32
C TYR A 472 -6.98 2.47 -24.22
N ASN A 473 -7.26 1.17 -24.20
CA ASN A 473 -6.23 0.15 -24.37
C ASN A 473 -6.13 -0.19 -25.87
N CYS A 474 -5.02 0.20 -26.50
CA CYS A 474 -4.80 -0.05 -27.92
C CYS A 474 -3.69 -1.11 -28.16
N THR A 475 -3.44 -1.99 -27.19
CA THR A 475 -2.33 -2.97 -27.22
C THR A 475 -2.82 -4.35 -27.65
N GLU A 476 -3.25 -4.47 -28.91
CA GLU A 476 -3.71 -5.74 -29.47
C GLU A 476 -2.64 -6.84 -29.33
N GLY A 477 -2.97 -7.90 -28.58
CA GLY A 477 -2.07 -9.01 -28.24
C GLY A 477 -1.41 -8.92 -26.85
N GLY A 478 -1.69 -7.86 -26.09
CA GLY A 478 -1.28 -7.72 -24.70
C GLY A 478 -2.31 -8.26 -23.69
N ALA A 479 -2.10 -7.93 -22.41
CA ALA A 479 -3.03 -8.21 -21.33
C ALA A 479 -4.25 -7.27 -21.36
N ARG A 480 -5.40 -7.79 -20.93
CA ARG A 480 -6.59 -6.99 -20.63
C ARG A 480 -6.32 -6.15 -19.38
N ILE A 481 -6.54 -4.84 -19.50
CA ILE A 481 -6.48 -3.88 -18.39
C ILE A 481 -7.91 -3.43 -18.08
N LEU A 482 -8.44 -3.82 -16.92
CA LEU A 482 -9.81 -3.51 -16.54
C LEU A 482 -10.06 -1.99 -16.43
N GLY A 483 -11.26 -1.57 -16.84
CA GLY A 483 -11.69 -0.17 -16.84
C GLY A 483 -11.34 0.62 -18.12
N CYS A 484 -10.52 0.06 -19.01
CA CYS A 484 -10.23 0.61 -20.33
C CYS A 484 -11.31 0.27 -21.37
N ILE A 485 -11.41 1.09 -22.41
CA ILE A 485 -12.03 0.73 -23.69
C ILE A 485 -10.95 0.08 -24.57
N GLU A 486 -11.14 -1.18 -24.94
CA GLU A 486 -10.26 -1.87 -25.89
C GLU A 486 -10.66 -1.51 -27.31
N LYS A 487 -9.75 -0.88 -28.06
CA LYS A 487 -10.01 -0.44 -29.44
C LYS A 487 -8.72 -0.36 -30.27
N PRO A 488 -8.72 -0.68 -31.58
CA PRO A 488 -7.52 -0.55 -32.42
C PRO A 488 -6.96 0.87 -32.44
N PHE A 489 -5.63 1.01 -32.46
CA PHE A 489 -4.97 2.30 -32.31
C PHE A 489 -5.33 3.29 -33.42
N LEU A 490 -5.30 2.85 -34.68
CA LEU A 490 -5.58 3.72 -35.83
C LEU A 490 -7.01 4.28 -35.77
N GLU A 491 -8.00 3.44 -35.50
CA GLU A 491 -9.40 3.83 -35.41
C GLU A 491 -9.62 4.83 -34.27
N THR A 492 -9.06 4.54 -33.09
CA THR A 492 -9.11 5.42 -31.92
C THR A 492 -8.54 6.80 -32.25
N MET A 493 -7.39 6.87 -32.93
CA MET A 493 -6.77 8.14 -33.28
C MET A 493 -7.53 8.90 -34.38
N GLN A 494 -8.13 8.21 -35.34
CA GLN A 494 -8.99 8.85 -36.35
C GLN A 494 -10.21 9.53 -35.72
N GLU A 495 -10.81 8.90 -34.71
CA GLU A 495 -11.94 9.45 -33.96
C GLU A 495 -11.51 10.62 -33.08
N LEU A 496 -10.51 10.42 -32.19
CA LEU A 496 -10.10 11.42 -31.20
C LEU A 496 -9.40 12.64 -31.81
N CYS A 497 -8.76 12.48 -32.97
CA CYS A 497 -8.10 13.57 -33.70
C CYS A 497 -8.95 14.19 -34.80
N LYS A 498 -10.21 13.78 -34.96
CA LYS A 498 -11.13 14.41 -35.91
C LYS A 498 -11.21 15.91 -35.65
N ASP A 499 -10.96 16.71 -36.68
CA ASP A 499 -10.97 18.18 -36.66
C ASP A 499 -10.00 18.85 -35.67
N LYS A 500 -9.01 18.10 -35.14
CA LYS A 500 -7.99 18.67 -34.25
C LYS A 500 -6.93 19.42 -35.04
N LYS A 501 -6.51 20.56 -34.48
CA LYS A 501 -5.39 21.35 -35.00
C LYS A 501 -4.07 20.86 -34.41
N THR A 502 -2.98 21.12 -35.12
CA THR A 502 -1.62 20.86 -34.61
C THR A 502 -1.44 21.50 -33.24
N LYS A 503 -0.94 20.74 -32.29
CA LYS A 503 -0.70 21.16 -30.91
C LYS A 503 0.35 22.27 -30.86
N SER A 504 0.12 23.24 -29.98
CA SER A 504 1.09 24.26 -29.62
C SER A 504 1.18 24.31 -28.11
N LEU A 505 2.31 23.85 -27.56
CA LEU A 505 2.51 23.76 -26.12
C LEU A 505 3.48 24.84 -25.65
N PRO A 506 3.09 25.69 -24.67
CA PRO A 506 3.97 26.73 -24.17
C PRO A 506 5.17 26.12 -23.43
N ASN A 507 6.32 26.78 -23.57
CA ASN A 507 7.50 26.49 -22.77
C ASN A 507 7.38 27.17 -21.39
N ILE A 508 7.88 26.51 -20.35
CA ILE A 508 8.07 27.11 -19.02
C ILE A 508 9.52 27.56 -18.85
N GLU A 509 9.72 28.55 -17.98
CA GLU A 509 11.05 29.01 -17.57
C GLU A 509 11.58 28.18 -16.40
N LYS A 510 12.91 28.18 -16.23
CA LYS A 510 13.54 27.63 -15.03
C LYS A 510 13.15 28.45 -13.80
N ASN A 511 13.36 27.90 -12.61
CA ASN A 511 13.25 28.71 -11.41
C ASN A 511 14.27 29.86 -11.42
N ASP A 512 13.85 31.03 -10.98
CA ASP A 512 14.78 32.12 -10.73
C ASP A 512 15.70 31.79 -9.54
N LYS A 513 16.81 32.52 -9.47
CA LYS A 513 17.85 32.31 -8.45
C LYS A 513 17.34 32.55 -7.04
N LYS A 514 16.42 33.51 -6.84
CA LYS A 514 15.89 33.88 -5.51
C LYS A 514 15.03 32.74 -4.95
N ILE A 515 14.14 32.18 -5.76
CA ILE A 515 13.32 31.02 -5.39
C ILE A 515 14.21 29.79 -5.18
N SER A 516 15.17 29.55 -6.07
CA SER A 516 16.11 28.43 -5.93
C SER A 516 16.89 28.51 -4.61
N ASN A 517 17.38 29.70 -4.23
CA ASN A 517 18.07 29.91 -2.97
C ASN A 517 17.18 29.64 -1.75
N LYS A 518 15.92 30.09 -1.79
CA LYS A 518 14.95 29.81 -0.73
C LYS A 518 14.72 28.30 -0.58
N ASP A 519 14.51 27.60 -1.69
CA ASP A 519 14.19 26.18 -1.70
C ASP A 519 15.40 25.32 -1.27
N LEU A 520 16.64 25.70 -1.64
CA LEU A 520 17.86 25.08 -1.11
C LEU A 520 17.92 25.18 0.43
N MET A 521 17.60 26.35 0.98
CA MET A 521 17.61 26.58 2.43
C MET A 521 16.50 25.81 3.16
N VAL A 522 15.33 25.61 2.53
CA VAL A 522 14.26 24.76 3.08
C VAL A 522 14.78 23.33 3.25
N ALA A 523 15.36 22.77 2.20
CA ALA A 523 15.89 21.41 2.23
C ALA A 523 17.04 21.26 3.25
N TYR A 524 17.98 22.21 3.28
CA TYR A 524 19.09 22.21 4.24
C TYR A 524 18.61 22.21 5.69
N LYS A 525 17.66 23.10 6.04
CA LYS A 525 17.10 23.18 7.39
C LYS A 525 16.39 21.89 7.80
N TYR A 526 15.65 21.27 6.87
CA TYR A 526 15.03 19.98 7.13
C TYR A 526 16.08 18.90 7.40
N ILE A 527 17.14 18.80 6.59
CA ILE A 527 18.19 17.80 6.77
C ILE A 527 18.90 17.96 8.13
N VAL A 528 19.26 19.19 8.52
CA VAL A 528 19.88 19.47 9.83
C VAL A 528 18.95 19.01 10.97
N LYS A 529 17.67 19.38 10.90
CA LYS A 529 16.66 18.96 11.89
C LYS A 529 16.52 17.44 11.92
N LYS A 530 16.46 16.79 10.76
CA LYS A 530 16.32 15.33 10.63
C LYS A 530 17.48 14.62 11.32
N ILE A 531 18.72 14.98 11.01
CA ILE A 531 19.92 14.40 11.62
C ILE A 531 19.90 14.60 13.14
N GLY A 532 19.54 15.79 13.63
CA GLY A 532 19.43 16.04 15.07
C GLY A 532 18.41 15.13 15.76
N MET A 533 17.23 14.95 15.18
CA MET A 533 16.19 14.07 15.72
C MET A 533 16.61 12.60 15.69
N GLN A 534 17.23 12.14 14.59
CA GLN A 534 17.72 10.77 14.46
C GLN A 534 18.86 10.48 15.44
N THR A 535 19.77 11.44 15.64
CA THR A 535 20.87 11.32 16.60
C THR A 535 20.33 11.18 18.02
N MET A 536 19.37 12.02 18.41
CA MET A 536 18.71 11.93 19.73
C MET A 536 18.00 10.59 19.94
N ALA A 537 17.31 10.08 18.91
CA ALA A 537 16.67 8.77 18.96
C ALA A 537 17.70 7.64 19.11
N LYS A 538 18.75 7.66 18.29
CA LYS A 538 19.85 6.70 18.31
C LYS A 538 20.55 6.66 19.68
N GLU A 539 20.94 7.81 20.22
CA GLU A 539 21.60 7.90 21.53
C GLU A 539 20.73 7.34 22.66
N LYS A 540 19.41 7.60 22.61
CA LYS A 540 18.46 7.03 23.57
C LYS A 540 18.42 5.50 23.48
N ILE A 541 18.40 4.94 22.28
CA ILE A 541 18.43 3.48 22.04
C ILE A 541 19.76 2.90 22.53
N GLU A 542 20.89 3.46 22.11
CA GLU A 542 22.23 2.98 22.47
C GLU A 542 22.46 2.98 23.98
N LYS A 543 22.02 4.04 24.68
CA LYS A 543 22.11 4.09 26.14
C LYS A 543 21.36 2.94 26.81
N VAL A 544 20.13 2.67 26.36
CA VAL A 544 19.32 1.58 26.92
C VAL A 544 19.90 0.22 26.53
N PHE A 545 20.36 0.07 25.29
CA PHE A 545 21.00 -1.14 24.80
C PHE A 545 22.23 -1.52 25.66
N LEU A 546 23.16 -0.60 25.86
CA LEU A 546 24.36 -0.84 26.69
C LEU A 546 24.02 -1.20 28.14
N GLU A 547 22.90 -0.69 28.66
CA GLU A 547 22.46 -0.96 30.02
C GLU A 547 21.82 -2.34 30.18
N ILE A 548 20.99 -2.77 29.22
CA ILE A 548 20.18 -3.99 29.37
C ILE A 548 20.83 -5.23 28.75
N VAL A 549 21.64 -5.08 27.69
CA VAL A 549 22.16 -6.24 26.94
C VAL A 549 23.03 -7.16 27.78
N PRO A 550 23.95 -6.69 28.66
CA PRO A 550 24.69 -7.59 29.54
C PRO A 550 23.77 -8.46 30.41
N LYS A 551 22.67 -7.88 30.90
CA LYS A 551 21.68 -8.59 31.73
C LYS A 551 20.88 -9.60 30.90
N ILE A 552 20.51 -9.23 29.67
CA ILE A 552 19.85 -10.15 28.74
C ILE A 552 20.78 -11.33 28.45
N ASP A 553 22.07 -11.08 28.19
CA ASP A 553 23.05 -12.13 27.90
C ASP A 553 23.24 -13.09 29.07
N ASP A 554 23.26 -12.59 30.31
CA ASP A 554 23.29 -13.43 31.50
C ASP A 554 22.02 -14.32 31.59
N ILE A 555 20.85 -13.77 31.31
CA ILE A 555 19.58 -14.53 31.28
C ILE A 555 19.60 -15.57 30.14
N MET A 556 20.16 -15.25 28.97
CA MET A 556 20.30 -16.22 27.88
C MET A 556 21.19 -17.40 28.30
N ARG A 557 22.31 -17.14 29.00
CA ARG A 557 23.16 -18.23 29.53
C ARG A 557 22.43 -19.11 30.56
N LEU A 558 21.57 -18.50 31.39
CA LEU A 558 20.71 -19.26 32.30
C LEU A 558 19.71 -20.14 31.54
N ARG A 559 19.10 -19.62 30.46
CA ARG A 559 18.23 -20.40 29.58
C ARG A 559 18.97 -21.56 28.94
N ASP A 560 20.14 -21.32 28.36
CA ASP A 560 20.92 -22.35 27.66
C ASP A 560 21.46 -23.44 28.62
N SER A 561 21.46 -23.16 29.93
CA SER A 561 21.81 -24.11 30.99
C SER A 561 20.60 -24.70 31.72
N ASP A 562 19.37 -24.50 31.23
CA ASP A 562 18.11 -24.91 31.85
C ASP A 562 17.91 -24.43 33.31
N LYS A 563 18.38 -23.21 33.61
CA LYS A 563 18.34 -22.58 34.96
C LYS A 563 17.35 -21.42 35.07
N ILE A 564 16.36 -21.33 34.17
CA ILE A 564 15.32 -20.29 34.25
C ILE A 564 14.34 -20.63 35.39
N THR A 565 14.08 -19.64 36.25
CA THR A 565 13.19 -19.79 37.41
C THR A 565 12.25 -18.59 37.55
N GLU A 566 11.18 -18.77 38.33
CA GLU A 566 10.18 -17.71 38.58
C GLU A 566 10.78 -16.43 39.18
N ASN A 567 11.89 -16.53 39.91
CA ASN A 567 12.57 -15.41 40.55
C ASN A 567 13.06 -14.35 39.56
N LEU A 568 13.24 -14.71 38.28
CA LEU A 568 13.65 -13.78 37.22
C LEU A 568 12.54 -12.81 36.80
N LEU A 569 11.27 -13.06 37.17
CA LEU A 569 10.13 -12.27 36.71
C LEU A 569 10.32 -10.76 36.95
N ASN A 570 10.75 -10.38 38.14
CA ASN A 570 10.92 -8.96 38.48
C ASN A 570 12.01 -8.27 37.65
N ASP A 571 13.09 -8.98 37.33
CA ASP A 571 14.17 -8.41 36.52
C ASP A 571 13.78 -8.33 35.04
N LEU A 572 13.05 -9.34 34.53
CA LEU A 572 12.46 -9.32 33.19
C LEU A 572 11.48 -8.16 33.01
N LEU A 573 10.62 -7.91 34.01
CA LEU A 573 9.69 -6.77 33.99
C LEU A 573 10.41 -5.43 33.99
N LYS A 574 11.50 -5.28 34.78
CA LYS A 574 12.32 -4.04 34.76
C LYS A 574 13.00 -3.81 33.41
N ILE A 575 13.48 -4.86 32.75
CA ILE A 575 14.07 -4.77 31.40
C ILE A 575 12.98 -4.36 30.40
N THR A 576 11.81 -5.01 30.46
CA THR A 576 10.67 -4.74 29.59
C THR A 576 10.17 -3.30 29.72
N ASP A 577 10.01 -2.79 30.95
CA ASP A 577 9.61 -1.38 31.18
C ASP A 577 10.57 -0.36 30.53
N LYS A 578 11.88 -0.65 30.52
CA LYS A 578 12.87 0.21 29.85
C LYS A 578 12.74 0.16 28.33
N ILE A 579 12.47 -1.01 27.78
CA ILE A 579 12.20 -1.20 26.36
C ILE A 579 10.95 -0.41 25.97
N ASP A 580 9.85 -0.57 26.71
CA ASP A 580 8.57 0.10 26.44
C ASP A 580 8.70 1.62 26.52
N LYS A 581 9.37 2.14 27.55
CA LYS A 581 9.69 3.58 27.65
C LYS A 581 10.50 4.09 26.47
N THR A 582 11.37 3.24 25.90
CA THR A 582 12.17 3.58 24.71
C THR A 582 11.30 3.58 23.46
N LYS A 583 10.47 2.56 23.24
CA LYS A 583 9.51 2.53 22.12
C LYS A 583 8.54 3.73 22.18
N ASN A 584 7.98 4.01 23.36
CA ASN A 584 7.10 5.16 23.59
C ASN A 584 7.78 6.51 23.31
N PHE A 585 9.08 6.63 23.59
CA PHE A 585 9.86 7.81 23.25
C PHE A 585 9.98 7.99 21.73
N LEU A 586 10.24 6.90 20.99
CA LEU A 586 10.48 6.92 19.55
C LEU A 586 9.22 7.23 18.73
N VAL A 587 8.03 6.87 19.22
CA VAL A 587 6.75 7.15 18.54
C VAL A 587 6.17 8.55 18.81
N GLN A 588 6.87 9.38 19.61
CA GLN A 588 6.42 10.75 19.86
C GLN A 588 6.33 11.55 18.55
N LYS A 589 5.29 12.38 18.42
CA LYS A 589 4.98 13.17 17.21
C LYS A 589 6.17 13.95 16.63
N ARG A 590 7.12 14.39 17.46
CA ARG A 590 8.33 15.12 17.02
C ARG A 590 9.29 14.27 16.16
N PHE A 591 9.28 12.95 16.33
CA PHE A 591 10.13 12.01 15.60
C PHE A 591 9.49 11.51 14.30
N LYS A 592 8.16 11.66 14.17
CA LYS A 592 7.36 11.15 13.05
C LYS A 592 8.01 11.38 11.68
N SER A 593 8.32 12.63 11.32
CA SER A 593 8.86 12.99 10.00
C SER A 593 10.32 12.61 9.74
N SER A 594 11.03 12.10 10.74
CA SER A 594 12.49 11.93 10.69
C SER A 594 12.97 10.55 11.14
N VAL A 595 12.16 9.78 11.86
CA VAL A 595 12.55 8.49 12.47
C VAL A 595 11.60 7.36 12.09
N GLU A 596 10.30 7.63 11.94
CA GLU A 596 9.27 6.60 11.74
C GLU A 596 9.59 5.68 10.54
N ASN A 597 9.90 6.27 9.38
CA ASN A 597 10.15 5.52 8.16
C ASN A 597 11.33 4.54 8.28
N ILE A 598 12.50 5.02 8.74
CA ILE A 598 13.68 4.15 8.92
C ILE A 598 13.47 3.14 10.03
N LEU A 599 12.79 3.52 11.12
CA LEU A 599 12.52 2.61 12.21
C LEU A 599 11.61 1.47 11.74
N GLN A 600 10.52 1.82 11.05
CA GLN A 600 9.60 0.84 10.45
C GLN A 600 10.36 -0.12 9.53
N MET A 601 11.18 0.38 8.60
CA MET A 601 11.97 -0.48 7.71
C MET A 601 12.99 -1.35 8.46
N ALA A 602 13.60 -0.82 9.53
CA ALA A 602 14.64 -1.51 10.28
C ALA A 602 14.14 -2.64 11.16
N VAL A 603 12.90 -2.55 11.66
CA VAL A 603 12.39 -3.45 12.69
C VAL A 603 11.10 -4.19 12.34
N TYR A 604 10.54 -3.99 11.14
CA TYR A 604 9.25 -4.58 10.77
C TYR A 604 9.21 -6.09 10.93
N TYR A 605 10.26 -6.79 10.49
CA TYR A 605 10.34 -8.25 10.65
C TYR A 605 10.32 -8.68 12.12
N GLN A 606 11.04 -7.95 12.98
CA GLN A 606 11.07 -8.19 14.42
C GLN A 606 9.71 -7.92 15.04
N GLU A 607 8.96 -6.90 14.61
CA GLU A 607 7.59 -6.67 15.08
C GLU A 607 6.65 -7.83 14.72
N LEU A 608 6.82 -8.47 13.55
CA LEU A 608 6.06 -9.67 13.18
C LEU A 608 6.38 -10.88 14.07
N GLU A 609 7.63 -11.05 14.51
CA GLU A 609 8.00 -12.13 15.44
C GLU A 609 7.59 -11.80 16.89
N LEU A 610 7.73 -10.54 17.31
CA LEU A 610 7.24 -10.06 18.60
C LEU A 610 5.74 -10.26 18.74
N ALA A 611 4.97 -10.11 17.66
CA ALA A 611 3.54 -10.39 17.67
C ALA A 611 3.24 -11.84 18.10
N LYS A 612 3.99 -12.84 17.62
CA LYS A 612 3.84 -14.25 18.05
C LYS A 612 4.12 -14.42 19.54
N ILE A 613 5.22 -13.82 20.02
CA ILE A 613 5.58 -13.85 21.45
C ILE A 613 4.48 -13.16 22.28
N SER A 614 3.95 -12.03 21.79
CA SER A 614 2.92 -11.25 22.49
C SER A 614 1.62 -12.02 22.73
N VAL A 615 1.28 -12.95 21.85
CA VAL A 615 0.06 -13.78 21.96
C VAL A 615 0.30 -15.12 22.65
N ALA A 616 1.56 -15.48 22.94
CA ALA A 616 1.89 -16.73 23.61
C ALA A 616 1.26 -16.84 25.02
N PRO A 617 0.97 -18.08 25.50
CA PRO A 617 0.40 -18.33 26.82
C PRO A 617 1.18 -17.65 27.94
N SER A 618 0.46 -17.14 28.94
CA SER A 618 1.07 -16.40 30.06
C SER A 618 0.20 -16.44 31.32
N ASP A 619 -0.48 -17.57 31.53
CA ASP A 619 -1.44 -17.77 32.61
C ASP A 619 -0.75 -18.16 33.93
N THR A 620 0.37 -18.89 33.86
CA THR A 620 1.23 -19.18 35.02
C THR A 620 2.42 -18.22 35.13
N VAL A 621 3.07 -18.17 36.30
CA VAL A 621 4.28 -17.36 36.52
C VAL A 621 5.41 -17.83 35.62
N MET A 622 5.69 -19.14 35.55
CA MET A 622 6.69 -19.68 34.62
C MET A 622 6.39 -19.39 33.15
N GLN A 623 5.12 -19.45 32.72
CA GLN A 623 4.77 -19.07 31.35
C GLN A 623 5.06 -17.58 31.08
N LYS A 624 4.76 -16.68 32.02
CA LYS A 624 5.13 -15.27 31.92
C LYS A 624 6.64 -15.08 31.85
N VAL A 625 7.40 -15.80 32.66
CA VAL A 625 8.87 -15.77 32.64
C VAL A 625 9.39 -16.21 31.28
N ASN A 626 8.99 -17.38 30.78
CA ASN A 626 9.45 -17.91 29.49
C ASN A 626 9.11 -16.95 28.34
N LYS A 627 7.87 -16.45 28.31
CA LYS A 627 7.44 -15.44 27.35
C LYS A 627 8.30 -14.17 27.40
N LEU A 628 8.58 -13.66 28.60
CA LEU A 628 9.39 -12.45 28.76
C LEU A 628 10.87 -12.69 28.42
N VAL A 629 11.40 -13.90 28.64
CA VAL A 629 12.76 -14.29 28.22
C VAL A 629 12.88 -14.20 26.69
N GLU A 630 11.92 -14.78 25.94
CA GLU A 630 11.86 -14.64 24.48
C GLU A 630 11.65 -13.17 24.05
N TRP A 631 10.79 -12.44 24.76
CA TRP A 631 10.49 -11.04 24.50
C TRP A 631 11.74 -10.16 24.57
N ILE A 632 12.56 -10.29 25.62
CA ILE A 632 13.77 -9.48 25.80
C ILE A 632 14.86 -9.86 24.81
N GLU A 633 14.98 -11.15 24.45
CA GLU A 633 15.92 -11.61 23.44
C GLU A 633 15.60 -11.01 22.08
N MET A 634 14.33 -11.07 21.66
CA MET A 634 13.91 -10.46 20.41
C MET A 634 14.10 -8.93 20.42
N HIS A 635 13.83 -8.27 21.55
CA HIS A 635 14.06 -6.83 21.69
C HIS A 635 15.53 -6.43 21.72
N LYS A 636 16.46 -7.31 22.10
CA LYS A 636 17.91 -7.06 21.91
C LYS A 636 18.22 -6.86 20.44
N TYR A 637 17.74 -7.75 19.56
CA TYR A 637 17.90 -7.60 18.11
C TYR A 637 17.16 -6.37 17.57
N TRP A 638 15.95 -6.11 18.06
CA TRP A 638 15.17 -4.93 17.70
C TRP A 638 15.94 -3.62 17.96
N LEU A 639 16.51 -3.46 19.17
CA LEU A 639 17.25 -2.26 19.55
C LEU A 639 18.51 -2.09 18.71
N PHE A 640 19.21 -3.19 18.43
CA PHE A 640 20.38 -3.19 17.55
C PHE A 640 20.02 -2.73 16.13
N SER A 641 18.99 -3.33 15.52
CA SER A 641 18.53 -2.98 14.18
C SER A 641 18.00 -1.54 14.10
N ALA A 642 17.26 -1.08 15.12
CA ALA A 642 16.76 0.30 15.20
C ALA A 642 17.91 1.33 15.24
N ALA A 643 18.91 1.13 16.11
CA ALA A 643 20.08 2.01 16.19
C ALA A 643 20.93 1.95 14.92
N GLY A 644 21.13 0.75 14.37
CA GLY A 644 21.88 0.51 13.13
C GLY A 644 21.24 1.21 11.93
N GLY A 645 19.92 1.06 11.76
CA GLY A 645 19.16 1.73 10.70
C GLY A 645 19.24 3.26 10.79
N LEU A 646 19.03 3.82 12.00
CA LEU A 646 19.18 5.25 12.23
C LEU A 646 20.59 5.75 11.91
N ASN A 647 21.62 5.02 12.35
CA ASN A 647 23.00 5.37 12.05
C ASN A 647 23.29 5.33 10.54
N ALA A 648 22.84 4.29 9.84
CA ALA A 648 23.02 4.16 8.40
C ALA A 648 22.38 5.34 7.64
N GLU A 649 21.14 5.72 8.00
CA GLU A 649 20.48 6.84 7.36
C GLU A 649 21.15 8.19 7.65
N ILE A 650 21.62 8.42 8.88
CA ILE A 650 22.39 9.62 9.24
C ILE A 650 23.63 9.74 8.34
N GLU A 651 24.41 8.67 8.23
CA GLU A 651 25.66 8.66 7.46
C GLU A 651 25.41 8.82 5.95
N VAL A 652 24.38 8.14 5.42
CA VAL A 652 23.94 8.32 4.02
C VAL A 652 23.50 9.76 3.77
N THR A 653 22.70 10.34 4.66
CA THR A 653 22.21 11.72 4.56
C THR A 653 23.37 12.72 4.55
N ARG A 654 24.36 12.56 5.44
CA ARG A 654 25.58 13.38 5.48
C ARG A 654 26.38 13.27 4.18
N LYS A 655 26.59 12.03 3.70
CA LYS A 655 27.37 11.77 2.47
C LYS A 655 26.70 12.37 1.23
N ALA A 656 25.39 12.20 1.10
CA ALA A 656 24.59 12.71 -0.02
C ALA A 656 24.50 14.25 -0.04
N SER A 657 24.56 14.89 1.14
CA SER A 657 24.43 16.35 1.28
C SER A 657 25.63 17.15 0.78
N LYS A 658 26.73 16.49 0.39
CA LYS A 658 27.96 17.17 -0.09
C LYS A 658 27.69 18.17 -1.22
N ASN A 659 26.88 17.78 -2.22
CA ASN A 659 26.55 18.65 -3.35
C ASN A 659 25.69 19.84 -2.94
N LEU A 660 24.72 19.61 -2.04
CA LEU A 660 23.88 20.66 -1.48
C LEU A 660 24.70 21.69 -0.69
N VAL A 661 25.56 21.24 0.22
CA VAL A 661 26.43 22.12 1.03
C VAL A 661 27.38 22.92 0.14
N LYS A 662 27.98 22.28 -0.88
CA LYS A 662 28.86 22.96 -1.84
C LYS A 662 28.12 24.07 -2.58
N GLU A 663 26.91 23.80 -3.06
CA GLU A 663 26.10 24.80 -3.78
C GLU A 663 25.64 25.94 -2.86
N LEU A 664 25.25 25.64 -1.62
CA LEU A 664 24.88 26.65 -0.63
C LEU A 664 26.04 27.60 -0.30
N LYS A 665 27.25 27.07 -0.07
CA LYS A 665 28.47 27.85 0.16
C LYS A 665 28.83 28.70 -1.05
N LYS A 666 28.80 28.11 -2.26
CA LYS A 666 29.05 28.82 -3.51
C LYS A 666 28.10 30.01 -3.71
N ARG A 667 26.86 29.91 -3.21
CA ARG A 667 25.85 30.98 -3.29
C ARG A 667 25.86 31.94 -2.08
N GLY A 668 26.77 31.76 -1.12
CA GLY A 668 26.85 32.58 0.09
C GLY A 668 25.66 32.44 1.04
N LEU A 669 24.92 31.33 0.97
CA LEU A 669 23.71 31.10 1.77
C LEU A 669 24.01 30.54 3.16
N ILE A 670 25.16 29.88 3.32
CA ILE A 670 25.68 29.37 4.60
C ILE A 670 27.18 29.64 4.68
N THR A 671 27.69 29.82 5.90
CA THR A 671 29.12 29.94 6.19
C THR A 671 29.67 28.69 6.87
N LYS A 672 28.85 28.01 7.68
CA LYS A 672 29.17 26.77 8.39
C LYS A 672 28.32 25.62 7.87
N ASP A 673 28.88 24.42 7.93
CA ASP A 673 28.19 23.17 7.61
C ASP A 673 27.70 22.52 8.90
N GLU A 674 26.40 22.63 9.17
CA GLU A 674 25.73 22.07 10.35
C GLU A 674 25.27 20.62 10.13
N ILE A 675 25.30 20.13 8.89
CA ILE A 675 24.98 18.73 8.56
C ILE A 675 26.12 17.82 9.04
N GLY A 676 27.35 18.33 8.95
CA GLY A 676 28.57 17.61 9.31
C GLY A 676 29.02 16.65 8.21
N LYS A 677 30.18 16.01 8.45
CA LYS A 677 30.75 15.04 7.52
C LYS A 677 30.35 13.62 7.91
N ALA A 678 30.11 12.77 6.91
CA ALA A 678 30.02 11.33 7.12
C ALA A 678 31.39 10.78 7.55
N LYS A 679 31.40 9.64 8.25
CA LYS A 679 32.62 8.89 8.59
C LYS A 679 33.37 8.49 7.31
N GLU A 680 34.69 8.57 7.33
CA GLU A 680 35.54 8.33 6.15
C GLU A 680 35.38 6.92 5.59
N ASP A 681 35.24 5.92 6.46
CA ASP A 681 35.12 4.51 6.09
C ASP A 681 33.67 4.04 5.84
N PHE A 682 32.68 4.96 5.86
CA PHE A 682 31.29 4.56 5.64
C PHE A 682 31.04 4.18 4.17
N THR A 683 30.88 2.87 3.96
CA THR A 683 30.42 2.27 2.72
C THR A 683 28.97 1.81 2.90
N LEU A 684 28.11 2.22 1.98
CA LEU A 684 26.80 1.60 1.82
C LEU A 684 27.08 0.35 0.99
N SER A 685 26.86 -0.85 1.52
CA SER A 685 26.85 -2.05 0.68
C SER A 685 25.67 -1.89 -0.27
N ILE A 686 25.95 -1.63 -1.54
CA ILE A 686 24.95 -1.56 -2.61
C ILE A 686 24.97 -2.89 -3.33
#